data_AF-A0A0H2MLG7-F1
#
_entry.id   AF-A0A0H2MLG7-F1
#
_cell.length_a   1.000
_cell.length_b   1.000
_cell.length_c   1.000
_cell.angle_alpha   90.00
_cell.angle_beta   90.00
_cell.angle_gamma   90.00
#
_symmetry.space_group_name_H-M   'P 1'
#
loop_
_entity.id
_entity.type
_entity.pdbx_description
1 polymer ?
#
loop_
_entity_poly.entity_id
_entity_poly.type
_entity_poly.pdbx_seq_one_letter_code
_entity_poly.pdbx_strand_id
1 'polypeptide(L)'
;MTIKVIPAGTGFERLTEAVTSEYGQLIELVRQALRAKIASVPGSSDYYVDIRGIWSERVVASLRGRLYAYAYTVAADNTVTVGEGQEVVASYQPVAEAVRESAQAQPSDDTAVFREAADGSIGVTIIRAGRSINGNYYPDSTLREAAPRFEGVRVFVKSDEEHEKGRGKAVSQLIGGIYNVRFTEGKGVDSGVLTGTFKPLDLKDPAVVKMTEAVKRGMQNLLGLSIDAEAHTKKRRQGRETLREATQFVKVHSVDLIVEPGAGGGLDRLTEAAAIDSSETNEGNAMPLWKQRMLEAIKAKDPKKHAIIDAEKIGDDDLVNLHESVCGSLVPTPGAERVTEAARGDDAPVTRSELQMLTLRQQAGSKIAGSKLPQIAKDKLAGHFNGLERFTEAQVDQAIKDEGDYLARFTESGAVRVPVFGTGSIEVGDRSVQVKDMLDAFFDKEHKDHRKVHSFRECYIEITGDRRVTGQIADCDMSRLSESLGMMRESVSSTTFAAALGDSITRRMQAIYTGLTNLDAWRKVAVTGTVNDFRTQERMRIGGYGNLPGVAQGAGYQPLATPGDEKATYAVTKRGGTEDVTLEAIKNDDVQALRRIPLELALAAKNTLYEFVFDFYRGNPVIYDAKALYHVDHGNLFTAPLSAAEFAAHRLAMLKQTRAGSGKRLATAPVALMVPFELQELAYDLFVRNQNLDKTFVQSINPEVIPVSYWTDGNDWVTTGDQNILPALQIDFLDGREEPELFVQDMPNVGSMFSNDKTTYKIRHIYGGGILVDGFKATTKAVVPA
;
A
#
# COMPACT_ATOMS: atom_id res chain seq x y z
N MET A 1 -6.77 12.47 64.89
CA MET A 1 -7.38 11.73 63.77
C MET A 1 -6.30 10.94 63.07
N THR A 2 -6.28 9.63 63.28
CA THR A 2 -5.36 8.68 62.66
C THR A 2 -5.87 8.33 61.26
N ILE A 3 -5.11 8.73 60.23
CA ILE A 3 -5.45 8.45 58.83
C ILE A 3 -5.18 6.97 58.57
N LYS A 4 -6.25 6.19 58.36
CA LYS A 4 -6.17 4.80 57.89
C LYS A 4 -5.67 4.78 56.45
N VAL A 5 -4.51 4.17 56.24
CA VAL A 5 -3.99 3.85 54.89
C VAL A 5 -4.85 2.72 54.31
N ILE A 6 -5.40 2.94 53.12
CA ILE A 6 -6.17 1.94 52.36
C ILE A 6 -5.19 0.81 51.96
N PRO A 7 -5.54 -0.49 52.09
CA PRO A 7 -4.66 -1.58 51.69
C PRO A 7 -4.31 -1.51 50.19
N ALA A 8 -3.08 -1.88 49.84
CA ALA A 8 -2.66 -1.99 48.45
C ALA A 8 -3.54 -3.04 47.73
N GLY A 9 -4.40 -2.56 46.82
CA GLY A 9 -5.19 -3.45 45.97
C GLY A 9 -4.27 -4.28 45.08
N THR A 10 -4.49 -5.59 45.06
CA THR A 10 -4.00 -6.49 44.01
C THR A 10 -4.73 -6.13 42.71
N GLY A 11 -4.24 -5.11 42.03
CA GLY A 11 -4.74 -4.68 40.72
C GLY A 11 -4.28 -5.64 39.62
N PHE A 12 -5.18 -5.95 38.70
CA PHE A 12 -4.82 -6.53 37.41
C PHE A 12 -4.30 -5.39 36.54
N GLU A 13 -3.11 -5.52 35.97
CA GLU A 13 -2.55 -4.52 35.06
C GLU A 13 -2.33 -5.12 33.68
N ARG A 14 -2.66 -4.34 32.65
CA ARG A 14 -2.42 -4.69 31.25
C ARG A 14 -0.96 -4.35 30.90
N LEU A 15 -0.24 -5.31 30.34
CA LEU A 15 1.12 -5.18 29.84
C LEU A 15 1.11 -5.21 28.31
N THR A 16 1.70 -4.18 27.69
CA THR A 16 1.82 -4.02 26.24
C THR A 16 3.27 -3.59 25.90
N GLU A 17 3.89 -4.21 24.89
CA GLU A 17 5.33 -4.09 24.60
C GLU A 17 5.61 -3.53 23.18
N ALA A 18 5.49 -2.23 22.94
CA ALA A 18 6.00 -1.58 21.72
C ALA A 18 6.97 -0.44 22.09
N VAL A 19 8.00 -0.23 21.29
CA VAL A 19 8.97 0.86 21.50
C VAL A 19 8.47 2.12 20.79
N THR A 20 8.44 3.26 21.49
CA THR A 20 8.43 4.58 20.86
C THR A 20 9.77 5.25 21.09
N SER A 21 10.67 5.17 20.10
CA SER A 21 11.82 6.09 20.06
C SER A 21 12.22 6.39 18.62
N GLU A 22 12.12 7.65 18.24
CA GLU A 22 12.61 8.11 16.94
C GLU A 22 14.15 8.02 16.94
N TYR A 23 14.71 7.28 15.98
CA TYR A 23 16.15 7.20 15.69
C TYR A 23 16.85 8.58 15.65
N GLY A 24 16.10 9.65 15.35
CA GLY A 24 16.56 11.04 15.41
C GLY A 24 17.00 11.52 16.80
N GLN A 25 16.39 11.04 17.89
CA GLN A 25 16.74 11.46 19.25
C GLN A 25 18.11 10.89 19.69
N LEU A 26 18.43 9.66 19.29
CA LEU A 26 19.75 9.06 19.52
C LEU A 26 20.85 9.85 18.78
N ILE A 27 20.60 10.23 17.52
CA ILE A 27 21.54 11.04 16.72
C ILE A 27 21.81 12.36 17.43
N GLU A 28 20.78 13.01 17.97
CA GLU A 28 20.93 14.30 18.62
C GLU A 28 21.68 14.22 19.97
N LEU A 29 21.42 13.17 20.76
CA LEU A 29 22.18 12.90 21.99
C LEU A 29 23.67 12.65 21.72
N VAL A 30 23.97 11.81 20.73
CA VAL A 30 25.36 11.51 20.33
C VAL A 30 26.05 12.75 19.74
N ARG A 31 25.32 13.57 18.96
CA ARG A 31 25.81 14.84 18.42
C ARG A 31 26.16 15.84 19.53
N GLN A 32 25.32 15.97 20.55
CA GLN A 32 25.55 16.89 21.67
C GLN A 32 26.77 16.46 22.51
N ALA A 33 26.91 15.17 22.80
CA ALA A 33 28.06 14.66 23.55
C ALA A 33 29.37 14.79 22.75
N LEU A 34 29.34 14.52 21.44
CA LEU A 34 30.49 14.69 20.56
C LEU A 34 30.90 16.18 20.45
N ARG A 35 29.93 17.10 20.38
CA ARG A 35 30.17 18.55 20.41
C ARG A 35 30.86 18.98 21.71
N ALA A 36 30.38 18.50 22.87
CA ALA A 36 30.99 18.81 24.16
C ALA A 36 32.45 18.31 24.25
N LYS A 37 32.74 17.12 23.69
CA LYS A 37 34.10 16.57 23.63
C LYS A 37 35.02 17.40 22.71
N ILE A 38 34.55 17.75 21.50
CA ILE A 38 35.35 18.53 20.53
C ILE A 38 35.59 19.98 20.99
N ALA A 39 34.64 20.58 21.71
CA ALA A 39 34.78 21.92 22.28
C ALA A 39 35.88 22.02 23.36
N SER A 40 36.32 20.90 23.93
CA SER A 40 37.39 20.87 24.94
C SER A 40 38.81 20.90 24.36
N VAL A 41 38.95 20.84 23.02
CA VAL A 41 40.25 20.88 22.32
C VAL A 41 40.65 22.34 22.04
N PRO A 42 41.83 22.81 22.52
CA PRO A 42 42.28 24.19 22.30
C PRO A 42 42.38 24.55 20.80
N GLY A 43 41.70 25.61 20.38
CA GLY A 43 41.73 26.12 19.00
C GLY A 43 40.61 25.64 18.07
N SER A 44 39.61 24.90 18.56
CA SER A 44 38.41 24.52 17.80
C SER A 44 37.28 25.53 18.02
N SER A 45 36.91 26.31 16.99
CA SER A 45 35.73 27.18 17.01
C SER A 45 34.59 26.64 16.14
N ASP A 46 34.54 25.33 15.92
CA ASP A 46 33.52 24.74 15.05
C ASP A 46 32.19 24.64 15.80
N TYR A 47 31.28 25.55 15.44
CA TYR A 47 29.93 25.65 16.02
C TYR A 47 29.06 24.41 15.73
N TYR A 48 29.47 23.57 14.77
CA TYR A 48 28.69 22.44 14.27
C TYR A 48 29.56 21.19 14.03
N VAL A 49 29.06 20.02 14.45
CA VAL A 49 29.72 18.72 14.24
C VAL A 49 29.06 18.01 13.07
N ASP A 50 29.79 17.86 11.97
CA ASP A 50 29.33 17.19 10.74
C ASP A 50 29.46 15.67 10.87
N ILE A 51 28.38 14.98 11.28
CA ILE A 51 28.32 13.52 11.38
C ILE A 51 28.09 12.92 9.99
N ARG A 52 28.99 12.03 9.57
CA ARG A 52 28.96 11.34 8.26
C ARG A 52 28.35 9.95 8.32
N GLY A 53 28.30 9.34 9.50
CA GLY A 53 27.65 8.05 9.74
C GLY A 53 27.63 7.69 11.22
N ILE A 54 26.62 6.93 11.63
CA ILE A 54 26.45 6.45 13.01
C ILE A 54 26.17 4.93 12.97
N TRP A 55 26.86 4.20 13.83
CA TRP A 55 26.72 2.76 14.04
C TRP A 55 26.51 2.49 15.52
N SER A 56 26.11 1.26 15.88
CA SER A 56 25.77 0.87 17.26
C SER A 56 26.82 1.21 18.32
N GLU A 57 28.10 1.24 17.96
CA GLU A 57 29.22 1.45 18.90
C GLU A 57 30.11 2.64 18.53
N ARG A 58 29.89 3.28 17.37
CA ARG A 58 30.79 4.35 16.87
C ARG A 58 30.06 5.38 16.02
N VAL A 59 30.53 6.61 16.09
CA VAL A 59 30.09 7.72 15.22
C VAL A 59 31.28 8.26 14.44
N VAL A 60 31.10 8.52 13.15
CA VAL A 60 32.12 9.13 12.29
C VAL A 60 31.74 10.57 12.01
N ALA A 61 32.63 11.50 12.34
CA ALA A 61 32.45 12.92 12.10
C ALA A 61 33.61 13.52 11.29
N SER A 62 33.29 14.51 10.47
CA SER A 62 34.27 15.32 9.76
C SER A 62 34.73 16.47 10.66
N LEU A 63 36.04 16.54 10.92
CA LEU A 63 36.67 17.63 11.65
C LEU A 63 37.79 18.20 10.78
N ARG A 64 37.69 19.49 10.40
CA ARG A 64 38.68 20.20 9.57
C ARG A 64 39.06 19.47 8.26
N GLY A 65 38.08 18.79 7.64
CA GLY A 65 38.26 18.08 6.36
C GLY A 65 38.86 16.67 6.48
N ARG A 66 39.01 16.13 7.70
CA ARG A 66 39.42 14.74 7.97
C ARG A 66 38.31 14.01 8.72
N LEU A 67 38.16 12.71 8.47
CA LEU A 67 37.16 11.88 9.16
C LEU A 67 37.77 11.27 10.42
N TYR A 68 37.04 11.38 11.53
CA TYR A 68 37.40 10.75 12.80
C TYR A 68 36.26 9.86 13.28
N ALA A 69 36.59 8.63 13.67
CA ALA A 69 35.68 7.70 14.33
C ALA A 69 35.82 7.82 15.84
N TYR A 70 34.70 8.02 16.53
CA TYR A 70 34.62 8.07 17.98
C TYR A 70 33.75 6.92 18.47
N ALA A 71 34.28 6.09 19.37
CA ALA A 71 33.45 5.13 20.09
C ALA A 71 32.48 5.87 21.01
N TYR A 72 31.24 5.43 21.11
CA TYR A 72 30.30 5.98 22.09
C TYR A 72 29.54 4.88 22.80
N THR A 73 29.19 5.13 24.06
CA THR A 73 28.26 4.29 24.80
C THR A 73 27.13 5.16 25.35
N VAL A 74 25.92 4.63 25.30
CA VAL A 74 24.72 5.29 25.84
C VAL A 74 24.35 4.58 27.13
N ALA A 75 24.45 5.29 28.24
CA ALA A 75 24.01 4.77 29.53
C ALA A 75 22.47 4.79 29.62
N ALA A 76 21.92 4.02 30.54
CA ALA A 76 20.47 3.86 30.72
C ALA A 76 19.72 5.16 31.08
N ASP A 77 20.42 6.24 31.45
CA ASP A 77 19.87 7.56 31.73
C ASP A 77 20.00 8.55 30.54
N ASN A 78 20.22 8.03 29.33
CA ASN A 78 20.49 8.80 28.11
C ASN A 78 21.75 9.66 28.15
N THR A 79 22.66 9.44 29.11
CA THR A 79 23.99 10.05 29.06
C THR A 79 24.87 9.31 28.05
N VAL A 80 25.41 10.06 27.08
CA VAL A 80 26.32 9.54 26.07
C VAL A 80 27.75 9.84 26.48
N THR A 81 28.57 8.80 26.61
CA THR A 81 30.01 8.94 26.78
C THR A 81 30.72 8.68 25.46
N VAL A 82 31.67 9.55 25.11
CA VAL A 82 32.41 9.50 23.84
C VAL A 82 33.88 9.27 24.13
N GLY A 83 34.46 8.24 23.51
CA GLY A 83 35.87 7.88 23.59
C GLY A 83 36.79 8.82 22.79
N GLU A 84 38.07 8.47 22.72
CA GLU A 84 39.05 9.22 21.92
C GLU A 84 38.84 8.97 20.41
N GLY A 85 39.07 10.00 19.60
CA GLY A 85 38.85 9.95 18.14
C GLY A 85 40.03 9.33 17.39
N GLN A 86 39.75 8.39 16.49
CA GLN A 86 40.73 7.79 15.58
C GLN A 86 40.49 8.29 14.15
N GLU A 87 41.54 8.73 13.45
CA GLU A 87 41.43 9.15 12.04
C GLU A 87 41.08 7.95 11.16
N VAL A 88 40.06 8.09 10.32
CA VAL A 88 39.55 7.05 9.41
C VAL A 88 39.44 7.61 7.98
N VAL A 89 39.47 6.73 6.99
CA VAL A 89 39.31 7.10 5.57
C VAL A 89 38.09 6.37 5.02
N ALA A 90 37.27 7.06 4.22
CA ALA A 90 36.12 6.42 3.57
C ALA A 90 36.59 5.54 2.40
N SER A 91 36.38 4.24 2.50
CA SER A 91 36.54 3.28 1.39
C SER A 91 35.16 2.90 0.84
N TYR A 92 35.02 2.90 -0.48
CA TYR A 92 33.82 2.42 -1.15
C TYR A 92 33.96 0.91 -1.40
N GLN A 93 33.07 0.11 -0.80
CA GLN A 93 32.96 -1.32 -1.08
C GLN A 93 31.55 -1.66 -1.59
N PRO A 94 31.42 -2.31 -2.76
CA PRO A 94 30.13 -2.77 -3.25
C PRO A 94 29.56 -3.87 -2.34
N VAL A 95 28.25 -3.81 -2.08
CA VAL A 95 27.51 -4.64 -1.11
C VAL A 95 27.68 -6.16 -1.31
N ALA A 96 28.08 -6.60 -2.52
CA ALA A 96 28.33 -8.01 -2.83
C ALA A 96 29.62 -8.58 -2.18
N GLU A 97 30.58 -7.74 -1.78
CA GLU A 97 31.87 -8.19 -1.24
C GLU A 97 31.91 -8.25 0.29
N ALA A 98 31.21 -7.35 1.00
CA ALA A 98 31.16 -7.34 2.47
C ALA A 98 30.47 -8.60 3.06
N VAL A 99 29.62 -9.26 2.27
CA VAL A 99 28.96 -10.53 2.63
C VAL A 99 29.92 -11.73 2.51
N ARG A 100 31.02 -11.61 1.75
CA ARG A 100 32.02 -12.69 1.61
C ARG A 100 33.08 -12.67 2.70
N GLU A 101 33.49 -11.50 3.20
CA GLU A 101 34.52 -11.42 4.25
C GLU A 101 33.99 -11.73 5.67
N SER A 102 32.68 -11.55 5.92
CA SER A 102 32.05 -11.94 7.19
C SER A 102 31.79 -13.45 7.32
N ALA A 103 31.99 -14.23 6.25
CA ALA A 103 31.76 -15.67 6.20
C ALA A 103 33.01 -16.53 6.54
N GLN A 104 34.14 -15.91 6.95
CA GLN A 104 35.39 -16.62 7.26
C GLN A 104 35.85 -16.55 8.73
N ALA A 105 34.91 -16.46 9.68
CA ALA A 105 35.18 -16.82 11.06
C ALA A 105 34.82 -18.31 11.28
N GLN A 106 35.76 -19.08 11.83
CA GLN A 106 35.72 -20.53 12.02
C GLN A 106 34.45 -21.08 12.73
N PRO A 107 34.09 -22.34 12.46
CA PRO A 107 32.77 -22.90 12.76
C PRO A 107 32.64 -23.30 14.23
N SER A 108 31.50 -22.96 14.83
CA SER A 108 30.94 -23.74 15.94
C SER A 108 29.83 -24.62 15.38
N ASP A 109 30.00 -25.93 15.56
CA ASP A 109 29.12 -27.02 15.13
C ASP A 109 27.63 -26.74 15.39
N ASP A 110 26.85 -26.59 14.31
CA ASP A 110 25.50 -27.12 14.17
C ASP A 110 25.03 -26.89 12.72
N THR A 111 25.44 -27.79 11.82
CA THR A 111 24.98 -27.80 10.43
C THR A 111 23.63 -28.49 10.33
N ALA A 112 22.55 -27.74 10.53
CA ALA A 112 21.22 -28.14 10.09
C ALA A 112 20.96 -27.55 8.69
N VAL A 113 20.76 -28.45 7.71
CA VAL A 113 20.44 -28.13 6.32
C VAL A 113 19.06 -27.48 6.26
N PHE A 114 18.96 -26.25 5.73
CA PHE A 114 17.69 -25.55 5.52
C PHE A 114 16.70 -26.41 4.71
N ARG A 115 15.54 -26.72 5.31
CA ARG A 115 14.37 -27.31 4.63
C ARG A 115 13.12 -26.49 4.91
N GLU A 116 12.43 -26.11 3.85
CA GLU A 116 11.17 -25.36 3.91
C GLU A 116 10.04 -26.25 4.45
N ALA A 117 9.31 -25.75 5.47
CA ALA A 117 8.08 -26.39 5.93
C ALA A 117 7.02 -26.27 4.84
N ALA A 118 6.45 -27.38 4.38
CA ALA A 118 5.41 -27.37 3.35
C ALA A 118 4.12 -26.63 3.77
N ASP A 119 3.94 -26.40 5.07
CA ASP A 119 2.80 -25.73 5.70
C ASP A 119 3.08 -24.27 6.10
N GLY A 120 4.26 -23.72 5.77
CA GLY A 120 4.67 -22.34 6.08
C GLY A 120 4.81 -22.02 7.57
N SER A 121 4.88 -23.02 8.44
CA SER A 121 5.10 -22.84 9.88
C SER A 121 6.48 -22.24 10.19
N ILE A 122 6.53 -21.28 11.12
CA ILE A 122 7.75 -20.57 11.53
C ILE A 122 7.97 -20.75 13.03
N GLY A 123 9.15 -21.19 13.44
CA GLY A 123 9.62 -21.13 14.82
C GLY A 123 9.86 -19.68 15.22
N VAL A 124 9.29 -19.28 16.36
CA VAL A 124 9.31 -17.90 16.84
C VAL A 124 9.72 -17.82 18.30
N THR A 125 10.42 -16.75 18.63
CA THR A 125 10.65 -16.31 20.01
C THR A 125 9.54 -15.35 20.38
N ILE A 126 8.70 -15.72 21.35
CA ILE A 126 7.54 -14.94 21.78
C ILE A 126 8.01 -13.78 22.67
N ILE A 127 8.84 -14.08 23.67
CA ILE A 127 9.38 -13.12 24.63
C ILE A 127 10.65 -13.67 25.29
N ARG A 128 11.59 -12.77 25.62
CA ARG A 128 12.80 -13.09 26.40
C ARG A 128 12.62 -12.64 27.85
N ALA A 129 13.12 -13.45 28.78
CA ALA A 129 13.17 -13.10 30.18
C ALA A 129 14.11 -11.92 30.44
N GLY A 130 13.87 -11.20 31.53
CA GLY A 130 14.64 -10.04 31.94
C GLY A 130 13.90 -8.71 31.73
N ARG A 131 14.67 -7.64 31.58
CA ARG A 131 14.15 -6.27 31.47
C ARG A 131 13.70 -5.98 30.05
N SER A 132 12.47 -5.48 29.90
CA SER A 132 11.96 -4.91 28.65
C SER A 132 12.28 -3.41 28.53
N ILE A 133 12.21 -2.91 27.31
CA ILE A 133 12.42 -1.48 27.00
C ILE A 133 11.34 -0.62 27.68
N ASN A 134 10.12 -1.15 27.84
CA ASN A 134 8.97 -0.45 28.42
C ASN A 134 8.92 -0.47 29.97
N GLY A 135 10.06 -0.75 30.60
CA GLY A 135 10.20 -0.73 32.06
C GLY A 135 9.49 -1.91 32.76
N ASN A 136 9.15 -2.97 32.04
CA ASN A 136 8.65 -4.21 32.61
C ASN A 136 9.79 -5.19 32.84
N TYR A 137 9.59 -6.12 33.77
CA TYR A 137 10.55 -7.17 34.08
C TYR A 137 9.85 -8.53 34.11
N TYR A 138 10.41 -9.49 33.36
CA TYR A 138 9.84 -10.83 33.19
C TYR A 138 10.77 -11.88 33.79
N PRO A 139 10.47 -12.40 34.99
CA PRO A 139 11.26 -13.47 35.61
C PRO A 139 11.13 -14.81 34.86
N ASP A 140 12.19 -15.62 34.88
CA ASP A 140 12.18 -16.97 34.27
C ASP A 140 11.06 -17.83 34.86
N SER A 141 10.84 -17.77 36.18
CA SER A 141 9.79 -18.53 36.87
C SER A 141 8.40 -18.18 36.37
N THR A 142 8.13 -16.90 36.14
CA THR A 142 6.84 -16.40 35.66
C THR A 142 6.59 -16.83 34.22
N LEU A 143 7.60 -16.74 33.35
CA LEU A 143 7.47 -17.17 31.95
C LEU A 143 7.33 -18.69 31.82
N ARG A 144 8.04 -19.46 32.67
CA ARG A 144 7.91 -20.91 32.74
C ARG A 144 6.50 -21.35 33.13
N GLU A 145 5.89 -20.70 34.13
CA GLU A 145 4.50 -20.98 34.53
C GLU A 145 3.49 -20.54 33.46
N ALA A 146 3.80 -19.45 32.74
CA ALA A 146 2.90 -18.89 31.74
C ALA A 146 2.90 -19.64 30.40
N ALA A 147 3.88 -20.51 30.11
CA ALA A 147 4.01 -21.18 28.82
C ALA A 147 2.72 -21.83 28.29
N PRO A 148 1.92 -22.58 29.09
CA PRO A 148 0.66 -23.16 28.62
C PRO A 148 -0.41 -22.13 28.23
N ARG A 149 -0.32 -20.89 28.74
CA ARG A 149 -1.29 -19.81 28.44
C ARG A 149 -1.06 -19.17 27.07
N PHE A 150 0.09 -19.41 26.46
CA PHE A 150 0.42 -18.92 25.12
C PHE A 150 0.06 -19.92 24.02
N GLU A 151 -0.40 -21.13 24.38
CA GLU A 151 -0.82 -22.14 23.43
C GLU A 151 -2.16 -21.75 22.77
N GLY A 152 -2.19 -21.74 21.44
CA GLY A 152 -3.35 -21.34 20.63
C GLY A 152 -3.65 -19.83 20.64
N VAL A 153 -2.72 -18.99 21.11
CA VAL A 153 -2.93 -17.54 21.12
C VAL A 153 -2.89 -16.98 19.69
N ARG A 154 -3.82 -16.06 19.42
CA ARG A 154 -4.02 -15.42 18.11
C ARG A 154 -2.91 -14.42 17.80
N VAL A 155 -2.51 -14.38 16.54
CA VAL A 155 -1.50 -13.45 16.01
C VAL A 155 -2.14 -12.47 15.03
N PHE A 156 -2.02 -11.18 15.33
CA PHE A 156 -2.51 -10.09 14.49
C PHE A 156 -1.37 -9.27 13.89
N VAL A 157 -1.59 -8.67 12.73
CA VAL A 157 -0.72 -7.63 12.17
C VAL A 157 -1.22 -6.28 12.68
N LYS A 158 -0.38 -5.54 13.40
CA LYS A 158 -0.72 -4.22 13.93
C LYS A 158 0.42 -3.24 13.71
N SER A 159 0.07 -1.96 13.60
CA SER A 159 1.07 -0.91 13.82
C SER A 159 1.39 -0.79 15.31
N ASP A 160 2.56 -0.25 15.62
CA ASP A 160 3.01 -0.04 17.01
C ASP A 160 1.97 0.80 17.81
N GLU A 161 1.40 1.83 17.17
CA GLU A 161 0.37 2.69 17.76
C GLU A 161 -0.96 1.95 18.06
N GLU A 162 -1.38 1.03 17.17
CA GLU A 162 -2.59 0.23 17.38
C GLU A 162 -2.41 -0.79 18.51
N HIS A 163 -1.22 -1.38 18.61
CA HIS A 163 -0.86 -2.33 19.65
C HIS A 163 -0.92 -1.69 21.04
N GLU A 164 -0.28 -0.52 21.23
CA GLU A 164 -0.29 0.23 22.49
C GLU A 164 -1.72 0.60 22.95
N LYS A 165 -2.54 1.11 22.03
CA LYS A 165 -3.92 1.51 22.33
C LYS A 165 -4.87 0.32 22.49
N GLY A 166 -4.41 -0.91 22.28
CA GLY A 166 -5.22 -2.14 22.34
C GLY A 166 -6.32 -2.24 21.29
N ARG A 167 -6.13 -1.55 20.16
CA ARG A 167 -7.01 -1.60 19.00
C ARG A 167 -6.54 -2.70 18.03
N GLY A 168 -7.15 -2.79 16.86
CA GLY A 168 -6.69 -3.74 15.81
C GLY A 168 -7.05 -5.21 16.04
N LYS A 169 -8.12 -5.53 16.77
CA LYS A 169 -8.63 -6.92 16.94
C LYS A 169 -9.62 -7.30 15.82
N ALA A 170 -9.33 -6.92 14.58
CA ALA A 170 -10.17 -7.21 13.43
C ALA A 170 -9.87 -8.60 12.85
N VAL A 171 -10.89 -9.31 12.36
CA VAL A 171 -10.73 -10.63 11.71
C VAL A 171 -9.83 -10.52 10.47
N SER A 172 -9.87 -9.39 9.76
CA SER A 172 -9.03 -9.12 8.59
C SER A 172 -7.55 -8.96 8.91
N GLN A 173 -7.19 -8.74 10.17
CA GLN A 173 -5.79 -8.58 10.63
C GLN A 173 -5.25 -9.85 11.29
N LEU A 174 -6.07 -10.89 11.42
CA LEU A 174 -5.69 -12.17 12.03
C LEU A 174 -4.92 -13.02 11.03
N ILE A 175 -3.65 -13.30 11.30
CA ILE A 175 -2.76 -14.01 10.36
C ILE A 175 -2.45 -15.44 10.78
N GLY A 176 -2.67 -15.81 12.05
CA GLY A 176 -2.31 -17.13 12.54
C GLY A 176 -2.49 -17.33 14.03
N GLY A 177 -1.92 -18.42 14.53
CA GLY A 177 -1.84 -18.72 15.95
C GLY A 177 -0.49 -19.32 16.35
N ILE A 178 -0.16 -19.25 17.63
CA ILE A 178 1.09 -19.82 18.18
C ILE A 178 0.79 -21.15 18.85
N TYR A 179 1.60 -22.17 18.53
CA TYR A 179 1.47 -23.53 19.02
C TYR A 179 2.81 -24.10 19.47
N ASN A 180 2.82 -25.22 20.19
CA ASN A 180 4.01 -25.88 20.71
C ASN A 180 4.88 -24.94 21.57
N VAL A 181 4.24 -24.16 22.45
CA VAL A 181 4.95 -23.18 23.27
C VAL A 181 5.76 -23.87 24.37
N ARG A 182 7.03 -23.51 24.47
CA ARG A 182 7.95 -24.01 25.50
C ARG A 182 8.89 -22.93 26.00
N PHE A 183 9.20 -23.00 27.28
CA PHE A 183 10.23 -22.17 27.90
C PHE A 183 11.58 -22.89 27.83
N THR A 184 12.61 -22.17 27.38
CA THR A 184 14.00 -22.64 27.32
C THR A 184 14.82 -21.85 28.33
N GLU A 185 15.51 -22.55 29.23
CA GLU A 185 16.36 -21.91 30.25
C GLU A 185 17.57 -21.20 29.61
N GLY A 186 17.89 -20.01 30.14
CA GLY A 186 19.06 -19.23 29.72
C GLY A 186 20.33 -19.61 30.50
N LYS A 187 21.49 -19.11 30.05
CA LYS A 187 22.78 -19.37 30.72
C LYS A 187 22.97 -18.59 32.03
N GLY A 188 22.15 -17.56 32.27
CA GLY A 188 22.16 -16.73 33.48
C GLY A 188 20.78 -16.60 34.12
N VAL A 189 20.72 -15.98 35.30
CA VAL A 189 19.46 -15.71 36.01
C VAL A 189 18.58 -14.75 35.19
N ASP A 190 17.31 -15.11 34.99
CA ASP A 190 16.33 -14.31 34.26
C ASP A 190 16.76 -14.01 32.81
N SER A 191 17.30 -15.02 32.13
CA SER A 191 17.78 -14.94 30.74
C SER A 191 17.19 -16.01 29.81
N GLY A 192 16.17 -16.73 30.27
CA GLY A 192 15.46 -17.72 29.48
C GLY A 192 14.61 -17.10 28.36
N VAL A 193 14.07 -17.97 27.51
CA VAL A 193 13.33 -17.57 26.31
C VAL A 193 12.07 -18.40 26.17
N LEU A 194 10.94 -17.74 25.95
CA LEU A 194 9.69 -18.41 25.59
C LEU A 194 9.61 -18.53 24.07
N THR A 195 9.62 -19.76 23.57
CA THR A 195 9.61 -20.10 22.14
C THR A 195 8.32 -20.81 21.76
N GLY A 196 7.89 -20.68 20.51
CA GLY A 196 6.72 -21.36 19.96
C GLY A 196 6.82 -21.55 18.45
N THR A 197 5.76 -22.09 17.85
CA THR A 197 5.60 -22.27 16.40
C THR A 197 4.41 -21.44 15.93
N PHE A 198 4.66 -20.42 15.13
CA PHE A 198 3.63 -19.69 14.42
C PHE A 198 3.09 -20.54 13.26
N LYS A 199 1.78 -20.76 13.25
CA LYS A 199 1.05 -21.41 12.16
C LYS A 199 0.16 -20.38 11.45
N PRO A 200 0.40 -20.10 10.16
CA PRO A 200 -0.42 -19.16 9.42
C PRO A 200 -1.81 -19.73 9.10
N LEU A 201 -2.81 -18.86 8.99
CA LEU A 201 -4.15 -19.22 8.50
C LEU A 201 -4.20 -19.30 6.96
N ASP A 202 -3.49 -18.40 6.29
CA ASP A 202 -3.33 -18.37 4.83
C ASP A 202 -1.87 -18.11 4.47
N LEU A 203 -1.29 -19.01 3.67
CA LEU A 203 0.08 -18.93 3.17
C LEU A 203 0.29 -17.79 2.18
N LYS A 204 -0.79 -17.30 1.56
CA LYS A 204 -0.75 -16.21 0.57
C LYS A 204 -0.95 -14.84 1.20
N ASP A 205 -1.21 -14.77 2.51
CA ASP A 205 -1.35 -13.48 3.18
C ASP A 205 -0.06 -12.66 3.03
N PRO A 206 -0.13 -11.38 2.62
CA PRO A 206 1.05 -10.56 2.39
C PRO A 206 1.99 -10.44 3.60
N ALA A 207 1.47 -10.48 4.83
CA ALA A 207 2.29 -10.45 6.04
C ALA A 207 2.97 -11.80 6.29
N VAL A 208 2.28 -12.92 6.08
CA VAL A 208 2.85 -14.26 6.18
C VAL A 208 3.95 -14.46 5.14
N VAL A 209 3.72 -14.06 3.88
CA VAL A 209 4.74 -14.12 2.81
C VAL A 209 5.97 -13.29 3.20
N LYS A 210 5.79 -12.10 3.77
CA LYS A 210 6.91 -11.27 4.27
C LYS A 210 7.67 -11.96 5.40
N MET A 211 6.98 -12.58 6.36
CA MET A 211 7.62 -13.34 7.45
C MET A 211 8.44 -14.50 6.90
N THR A 212 7.86 -15.31 6.01
CA THR A 212 8.54 -16.46 5.39
C THR A 212 9.75 -16.02 4.56
N GLU A 213 9.62 -14.97 3.75
CA GLU A 213 10.74 -14.44 2.96
C GLU A 213 11.83 -13.79 3.82
N ALA A 214 11.46 -13.10 4.91
CA ALA A 214 12.42 -12.53 5.86
C ALA A 214 13.29 -13.64 6.48
N VAL A 215 12.68 -14.75 6.89
CA VAL A 215 13.41 -15.92 7.42
C VAL A 215 14.26 -16.58 6.33
N LYS A 216 13.72 -16.80 5.11
CA LYS A 216 14.47 -17.40 4.00
C LYS A 216 15.72 -16.61 3.61
N ARG A 217 15.68 -15.28 3.74
CA ARG A 217 16.77 -14.38 3.35
C ARG A 217 17.68 -13.98 4.52
N GLY A 218 17.48 -14.55 5.72
CA GLY A 218 18.25 -14.20 6.92
C GLY A 218 18.02 -12.76 7.42
N MET A 219 16.88 -12.16 7.06
CA MET A 219 16.46 -10.80 7.42
C MET A 219 15.42 -10.78 8.56
N GLN A 220 15.40 -11.81 9.42
CA GLN A 220 14.40 -11.93 10.50
C GLN A 220 14.40 -10.75 11.51
N ASN A 221 15.49 -9.99 11.62
CA ASN A 221 15.60 -8.84 12.54
C ASN A 221 14.71 -7.64 12.17
N LEU A 222 14.07 -7.66 10.98
CA LEU A 222 13.17 -6.60 10.53
C LEU A 222 11.74 -6.74 11.08
N LEU A 223 11.40 -7.88 11.67
CA LEU A 223 10.06 -8.20 12.16
C LEU A 223 10.14 -8.72 13.59
N GLY A 224 9.35 -8.12 14.48
CA GLY A 224 9.25 -8.46 15.88
C GLY A 224 7.90 -9.03 16.27
N LEU A 225 7.88 -9.74 17.40
CA LEU A 225 6.64 -10.18 18.04
C LEU A 225 6.49 -9.48 19.39
N SER A 226 5.26 -9.05 19.69
CA SER A 226 4.92 -8.39 20.94
C SER A 226 3.67 -8.97 21.58
N ILE A 227 3.61 -8.95 22.91
CA ILE A 227 2.53 -9.55 23.69
C ILE A 227 1.55 -8.48 24.19
N ASP A 228 0.25 -8.78 24.11
CA ASP A 228 -0.81 -8.05 24.83
C ASP A 228 -1.40 -8.99 25.89
N ALA A 229 -1.09 -8.76 27.16
CA ALA A 229 -1.48 -9.65 28.25
C ALA A 229 -1.86 -8.90 29.53
N GLU A 230 -2.70 -9.53 30.34
CA GLU A 230 -3.01 -9.11 31.71
C GLU A 230 -2.18 -9.93 32.69
N ALA A 231 -1.48 -9.24 33.60
CA ALA A 231 -0.66 -9.87 34.61
C ALA A 231 -0.81 -9.18 35.97
N HIS A 232 -0.54 -9.93 37.04
CA HIS A 232 -0.24 -9.35 38.34
C HIS A 232 1.15 -8.76 38.29
N THR A 233 1.28 -7.50 38.70
CA THR A 233 2.54 -6.77 38.71
C THR A 233 2.93 -6.40 40.14
N LYS A 234 4.23 -6.38 40.39
CA LYS A 234 4.82 -5.83 41.61
C LYS A 234 5.87 -4.79 41.24
N LYS A 235 5.93 -3.70 42.01
CA LYS A 235 7.00 -2.70 41.84
C LYS A 235 8.32 -3.29 42.35
N ARG A 236 9.29 -3.46 41.45
CA ARG A 236 10.66 -3.87 41.75
C ARG A 236 11.58 -2.67 41.60
N ARG A 237 12.37 -2.38 42.63
CA ARG A 237 13.39 -1.33 42.56
C ARG A 237 14.73 -1.97 42.22
N GLN A 238 15.31 -1.58 41.09
CA GLN A 238 16.62 -2.05 40.65
C GLN A 238 17.50 -0.81 40.44
N GLY A 239 18.38 -0.53 41.39
CA GLY A 239 19.16 0.71 41.40
C GLY A 239 18.28 1.98 41.61
N ARG A 240 18.42 2.96 40.72
CA ARG A 240 17.64 4.23 40.74
C ARG A 240 16.25 4.12 40.08
N GLU A 241 15.97 3.04 39.36
CA GLU A 241 14.75 2.87 38.57
C GLU A 241 13.72 1.97 39.27
N THR A 242 12.44 2.21 38.98
CA THR A 242 11.31 1.37 39.44
C THR A 242 10.74 0.64 38.24
N LEU A 243 10.93 -0.68 38.18
CA LEU A 243 10.41 -1.56 37.15
C LEU A 243 9.09 -2.20 37.61
N ARG A 244 8.24 -2.58 36.65
CA ARG A 244 7.05 -3.40 36.89
C ARG A 244 7.38 -4.87 36.64
N GLU A 245 7.55 -5.63 37.71
CA GLU A 245 7.84 -7.06 37.64
C GLU A 245 6.54 -7.86 37.49
N ALA A 246 6.44 -8.67 36.44
CA ALA A 246 5.33 -9.58 36.25
C ALA A 246 5.47 -10.79 37.18
N THR A 247 4.54 -10.92 38.14
CA THR A 247 4.55 -12.03 39.10
C THR A 247 3.70 -13.20 38.63
N GLN A 248 2.62 -12.95 37.88
CA GLN A 248 1.78 -14.01 37.31
C GLN A 248 0.97 -13.49 36.11
N PHE A 249 0.95 -14.22 35.00
CA PHE A 249 0.07 -13.92 33.87
C PHE A 249 -1.33 -14.46 34.11
N VAL A 250 -2.34 -13.61 33.98
CA VAL A 250 -3.75 -13.91 34.20
C VAL A 250 -4.43 -14.27 32.89
N LYS A 251 -4.14 -13.54 31.81
CA LYS A 251 -4.69 -13.80 30.48
C LYS A 251 -3.78 -13.24 29.40
N VAL A 252 -3.54 -14.01 28.34
CA VAL A 252 -2.86 -13.53 27.13
C VAL A 252 -3.92 -13.28 26.06
N HIS A 253 -3.98 -12.06 25.53
CA HIS A 253 -5.00 -11.67 24.54
C HIS A 253 -4.54 -11.94 23.11
N SER A 254 -3.31 -11.57 22.79
CA SER A 254 -2.68 -11.81 21.48
C SER A 254 -1.16 -11.72 21.53
N VAL A 255 -0.53 -12.24 20.49
CA VAL A 255 0.88 -11.97 20.16
C VAL A 255 0.90 -11.29 18.79
N ASP A 256 1.21 -10.00 18.73
CA ASP A 256 1.07 -9.20 17.53
C ASP A 256 2.40 -9.08 16.78
N LEU A 257 2.35 -9.11 15.44
CA LEU A 257 3.49 -8.85 14.56
C LEU A 257 3.69 -7.34 14.45
N ILE A 258 4.85 -6.86 14.89
CA ILE A 258 5.23 -5.44 14.93
C ILE A 258 6.66 -5.25 14.41
N VAL A 259 7.15 -4.00 14.36
CA VAL A 259 8.51 -3.71 13.88
C VAL A 259 9.52 -3.72 15.04
N GLU A 260 9.18 -3.11 16.18
CA GLU A 260 10.10 -2.93 17.31
C GLU A 260 9.60 -3.60 18.61
N PRO A 261 10.01 -4.86 18.89
CA PRO A 261 9.55 -5.62 20.05
C PRO A 261 10.21 -5.17 21.35
N GLY A 262 9.42 -4.73 22.33
CA GLY A 262 9.93 -4.21 23.61
C GLY A 262 10.65 -5.24 24.50
N ALA A 263 10.33 -6.53 24.36
CA ALA A 263 10.87 -7.63 25.18
C ALA A 263 11.59 -8.73 24.36
N GLY A 264 12.06 -8.38 23.15
CA GLY A 264 12.95 -9.23 22.35
C GLY A 264 12.28 -10.43 21.65
N GLY A 265 10.98 -10.34 21.36
CA GLY A 265 10.26 -11.32 20.52
C GLY A 265 10.60 -11.18 19.04
N GLY A 266 10.77 -12.28 18.31
CA GLY A 266 11.23 -12.26 16.93
C GLY A 266 11.08 -13.59 16.21
N LEU A 267 11.43 -13.62 14.92
CA LEU A 267 11.35 -14.82 14.08
C LEU A 267 12.67 -15.60 14.13
N ASP A 268 12.61 -16.91 14.36
CA ASP A 268 13.82 -17.74 14.51
C ASP A 268 14.17 -18.51 13.23
N ARG A 269 13.31 -19.43 12.77
CA ARG A 269 13.55 -20.31 11.60
C ARG A 269 12.27 -20.94 11.05
N LEU A 270 12.26 -21.41 9.81
CA LEU A 270 11.16 -22.25 9.29
C LEU A 270 11.15 -23.59 10.03
N THR A 271 9.98 -24.05 10.48
CA THR A 271 9.84 -25.27 11.26
C THR A 271 9.92 -26.48 10.35
N GLU A 272 10.96 -27.32 10.46
CA GLU A 272 11.04 -28.54 9.65
C GLU A 272 9.81 -29.42 9.86
N ALA A 273 9.10 -29.72 8.77
CA ALA A 273 8.07 -30.75 8.75
C ALA A 273 8.77 -32.10 8.88
N ALA A 274 8.75 -32.70 10.07
CA ALA A 274 9.13 -34.10 10.23
C ALA A 274 8.14 -34.96 9.44
N ALA A 275 8.62 -35.56 8.35
CA ALA A 275 7.94 -36.69 7.73
C ALA A 275 7.85 -37.80 8.79
N ILE A 276 6.63 -38.20 9.13
CA ILE A 276 6.37 -39.40 9.93
C ILE A 276 6.72 -40.57 9.03
N ASP A 277 7.95 -41.07 9.15
CA ASP A 277 8.35 -42.34 8.56
C ASP A 277 8.20 -43.43 9.63
N SER A 278 7.43 -44.44 9.28
CA SER A 278 7.05 -45.57 10.09
C SER A 278 8.14 -46.63 10.08
N SER A 279 8.95 -46.73 11.13
CA SER A 279 9.46 -48.01 11.67
C SER A 279 10.55 -47.81 12.72
N GLU A 280 10.38 -48.52 13.84
CA GLU A 280 11.41 -49.07 14.74
C GLU A 280 11.97 -48.24 15.92
N THR A 281 11.21 -48.37 17.03
CA THR A 281 11.59 -48.91 18.37
C THR A 281 12.49 -48.14 19.35
N ASN A 282 11.85 -47.80 20.49
CA ASN A 282 12.26 -47.82 21.92
C ASN A 282 13.44 -46.91 22.35
N GLU A 283 13.39 -46.12 23.43
CA GLU A 283 12.79 -46.31 24.76
C GLU A 283 12.39 -44.96 25.40
N GLY A 284 11.27 -44.91 26.14
CA GLY A 284 10.91 -43.76 26.97
C GLY A 284 9.43 -43.61 27.28
N ASN A 285 8.89 -44.51 28.11
CA ASN A 285 7.49 -44.60 28.54
C ASN A 285 6.89 -43.31 29.15
N ALA A 286 5.86 -42.76 28.51
CA ALA A 286 4.77 -42.06 29.19
C ALA A 286 3.47 -42.17 28.37
N MET A 287 2.48 -42.91 28.88
CA MET A 287 1.18 -43.06 28.24
C MET A 287 0.46 -41.69 28.13
N PRO A 288 -0.07 -41.29 26.96
CA PRO A 288 -0.76 -40.00 26.80
C PRO A 288 -1.91 -39.82 27.79
N LEU A 289 -2.01 -38.64 28.40
CA LEU A 289 -2.93 -38.35 29.52
C LEU A 289 -4.41 -38.65 29.21
N TRP A 290 -4.81 -38.56 27.94
CA TRP A 290 -6.17 -38.85 27.50
C TRP A 290 -6.50 -40.35 27.53
N LYS A 291 -5.54 -41.22 27.19
CA LYS A 291 -5.71 -42.68 27.29
C LYS A 291 -5.87 -43.13 28.74
N GLN A 292 -5.08 -42.53 29.64
CA GLN A 292 -5.18 -42.78 31.08
C GLN A 292 -6.57 -42.41 31.61
N ARG A 293 -7.09 -41.23 31.23
CA ARG A 293 -8.44 -40.79 31.63
C ARG A 293 -9.56 -41.67 31.07
N MET A 294 -9.44 -42.14 29.84
CA MET A 294 -10.45 -43.04 29.25
C MET A 294 -10.45 -44.42 29.93
N LEU A 295 -9.28 -44.98 30.22
CA LEU A 295 -9.17 -46.24 30.97
C LEU A 295 -9.72 -46.09 32.40
N GLU A 296 -9.47 -44.96 33.08
CA GLU A 296 -10.07 -44.66 34.38
C GLU A 296 -11.60 -44.54 34.32
N ALA A 297 -12.15 -43.89 33.28
CA ALA A 297 -13.58 -43.78 33.09
C ALA A 297 -14.25 -45.15 32.83
N ILE A 298 -13.61 -46.01 32.02
CA ILE A 298 -14.06 -47.40 31.80
C ILE A 298 -13.98 -48.20 33.10
N LYS A 299 -12.90 -48.06 33.87
CA LYS A 299 -12.71 -48.74 35.17
C LYS A 299 -13.78 -48.34 36.18
N ALA A 300 -14.17 -47.07 36.20
CA ALA A 300 -15.18 -46.55 37.12
C ALA A 300 -16.60 -47.07 36.81
N LYS A 301 -16.91 -47.36 35.55
CA LYS A 301 -18.24 -47.81 35.08
C LYS A 301 -18.39 -49.33 34.97
N ASP A 302 -17.38 -50.04 34.46
CA ASP A 302 -17.39 -51.51 34.35
C ASP A 302 -16.01 -52.11 34.64
N PRO A 303 -15.72 -52.42 35.92
CA PRO A 303 -14.42 -52.94 36.36
C PRO A 303 -14.05 -54.29 35.73
N LYS A 304 -15.04 -55.10 35.32
CA LYS A 304 -14.80 -56.43 34.75
C LYS A 304 -14.31 -56.35 33.31
N LYS A 305 -14.81 -55.38 32.54
CA LYS A 305 -14.31 -55.14 31.18
C LYS A 305 -12.93 -54.49 31.18
N HIS A 306 -12.66 -53.56 32.10
CA HIS A 306 -11.33 -52.97 32.25
C HIS A 306 -10.24 -54.02 32.55
N ALA A 307 -10.55 -55.05 33.36
CA ALA A 307 -9.59 -56.09 33.73
C ALA A 307 -9.12 -56.99 32.57
N ILE A 308 -9.81 -56.96 31.42
CA ILE A 308 -9.51 -57.77 30.23
C ILE A 308 -8.70 -56.95 29.21
N ILE A 309 -8.56 -55.63 29.41
CA ILE A 309 -7.84 -54.73 28.51
C ILE A 309 -6.35 -54.73 28.86
N ASP A 310 -5.49 -54.99 27.85
CA ASP A 310 -4.06 -54.74 27.96
C ASP A 310 -3.77 -53.26 27.62
N ALA A 311 -3.58 -52.44 28.65
CA ALA A 311 -3.47 -50.98 28.55
C ALA A 311 -2.26 -50.50 27.72
N GLU A 312 -1.25 -51.35 27.52
CA GLU A 312 -0.06 -51.01 26.72
C GLU A 312 -0.21 -51.40 25.24
N LYS A 313 -1.19 -52.24 24.89
CA LYS A 313 -1.37 -52.78 23.53
C LYS A 313 -2.69 -52.41 22.85
N ILE A 314 -3.65 -51.83 23.58
CA ILE A 314 -4.91 -51.41 22.98
C ILE A 314 -4.69 -50.24 22.00
N GLY A 315 -5.17 -50.42 20.76
CA GLY A 315 -5.17 -49.38 19.74
C GLY A 315 -6.10 -48.22 20.11
N ASP A 316 -5.76 -47.03 19.65
CA ASP A 316 -6.44 -45.77 20.02
C ASP A 316 -7.93 -45.81 19.66
N ASP A 317 -8.27 -46.30 18.47
CA ASP A 317 -9.65 -46.40 17.99
C ASP A 317 -10.46 -47.45 18.77
N ASP A 318 -9.83 -48.57 19.14
CA ASP A 318 -10.47 -49.61 19.94
C ASP A 318 -10.77 -49.14 21.37
N LEU A 319 -9.86 -48.34 21.96
CA LEU A 319 -10.07 -47.74 23.27
C LEU A 319 -11.20 -46.71 23.26
N VAL A 320 -11.29 -45.90 22.21
CA VAL A 320 -12.38 -44.91 22.04
C VAL A 320 -13.72 -45.61 21.83
N ASN A 321 -13.78 -46.61 20.95
CA ASN A 321 -15.01 -47.38 20.71
C ASN A 321 -15.47 -48.11 21.98
N LEU A 322 -14.53 -48.67 22.75
CA LEU A 322 -14.84 -49.32 24.02
C LEU A 322 -15.32 -48.30 25.06
N HIS A 323 -14.68 -47.13 25.15
CA HIS A 323 -15.13 -46.04 26.00
C HIS A 323 -16.54 -45.58 25.64
N GLU A 324 -16.87 -45.40 24.36
CA GLU A 324 -18.23 -45.04 23.93
C GLU A 324 -19.26 -46.14 24.25
N SER A 325 -18.88 -47.41 24.15
CA SER A 325 -19.76 -48.54 24.49
C SER A 325 -20.05 -48.69 25.99
N VAL A 326 -19.14 -48.23 26.85
CA VAL A 326 -19.23 -48.38 28.32
C VAL A 326 -19.71 -47.09 28.99
N CYS A 327 -19.24 -45.94 28.53
CA CYS A 327 -19.49 -44.62 29.12
C CYS A 327 -20.55 -43.81 28.36
N GLY A 328 -20.95 -44.22 27.16
CA GLY A 328 -21.87 -43.48 26.27
C GLY A 328 -21.11 -42.57 25.27
N SER A 329 -21.80 -42.16 24.20
CA SER A 329 -21.24 -41.29 23.15
C SER A 329 -20.72 -39.96 23.73
N LEU A 330 -19.55 -39.51 23.26
CA LEU A 330 -18.94 -38.23 23.64
C LEU A 330 -19.65 -37.01 23.01
N VAL A 331 -20.65 -37.25 22.16
CA VAL A 331 -21.47 -36.20 21.54
C VAL A 331 -22.81 -36.10 22.30
N PRO A 332 -23.13 -34.94 22.93
CA PRO A 332 -24.37 -34.81 23.67
C PRO A 332 -25.57 -34.83 22.71
N THR A 333 -26.50 -35.76 22.95
CA THR A 333 -27.81 -35.76 22.27
C THR A 333 -28.66 -34.63 22.85
N PRO A 334 -29.35 -33.81 22.03
CA PRO A 334 -30.10 -32.67 22.56
C PRO A 334 -31.34 -33.15 23.31
N GLY A 335 -31.40 -32.82 24.61
CA GLY A 335 -32.64 -32.79 25.38
C GLY A 335 -32.77 -33.90 26.41
N ALA A 336 -32.32 -33.62 27.63
CA ALA A 336 -33.11 -33.74 28.87
C ALA A 336 -32.15 -33.81 30.07
N GLU A 337 -31.89 -32.68 30.73
CA GLU A 337 -31.76 -32.63 32.18
C GLU A 337 -31.81 -31.17 32.67
N ARG A 338 -32.77 -30.91 33.55
CA ARG A 338 -33.00 -29.62 34.20
C ARG A 338 -31.94 -29.43 35.29
N VAL A 339 -31.28 -28.27 35.29
CA VAL A 339 -30.58 -27.78 36.49
C VAL A 339 -31.45 -26.67 37.08
N THR A 340 -31.92 -26.90 38.30
CA THR A 340 -32.65 -25.95 39.13
C THR A 340 -31.70 -24.86 39.62
N GLU A 341 -31.99 -23.61 39.28
CA GLU A 341 -31.35 -22.44 39.90
C GLU A 341 -32.28 -21.91 41.00
N ALA A 342 -31.76 -21.89 42.23
CA ALA A 342 -32.46 -21.33 43.37
C ALA A 342 -32.27 -19.81 43.43
N ALA A 343 -33.35 -19.14 43.85
CA ALA A 343 -33.40 -17.80 44.45
C ALA A 343 -33.47 -16.57 43.51
N ARG A 344 -34.70 -16.25 43.08
CA ARG A 344 -35.34 -14.93 43.33
C ARG A 344 -36.83 -15.01 42.98
N GLY A 345 -37.67 -14.52 43.87
CA GLY A 345 -39.11 -14.78 43.93
C GLY A 345 -39.93 -14.23 42.77
N ASP A 346 -40.74 -15.11 42.16
CA ASP A 346 -42.18 -14.97 41.95
C ASP A 346 -42.64 -16.30 41.31
N ASP A 347 -43.08 -17.24 42.14
CA ASP A 347 -43.49 -18.59 41.72
C ASP A 347 -44.92 -18.60 41.17
N ALA A 348 -45.08 -18.10 39.95
CA ALA A 348 -46.21 -18.49 39.08
C ALA A 348 -45.69 -19.48 38.02
N PRO A 349 -46.26 -20.70 37.90
CA PRO A 349 -45.81 -21.64 36.87
C PRO A 349 -46.08 -21.06 35.49
N VAL A 350 -45.01 -20.76 34.74
CA VAL A 350 -45.08 -20.28 33.36
C VAL A 350 -45.88 -21.30 32.54
N THR A 351 -47.04 -20.88 32.06
CA THR A 351 -47.94 -21.72 31.28
C THR A 351 -47.34 -21.99 29.90
N ARG A 352 -47.69 -23.12 29.27
CA ARG A 352 -47.24 -23.44 27.89
C ARG A 352 -47.57 -22.33 26.89
N SER A 353 -48.66 -21.59 27.14
CA SER A 353 -49.06 -20.40 26.38
C SER A 353 -48.12 -19.20 26.56
N GLU A 354 -47.55 -18.99 27.74
CA GLU A 354 -46.61 -17.88 28.00
C GLU A 354 -45.24 -18.14 27.36
N LEU A 355 -44.78 -19.40 27.37
CA LEU A 355 -43.57 -19.77 26.61
C LEU A 355 -43.75 -19.59 25.10
N GLN A 356 -44.91 -19.96 24.55
CA GLN A 356 -45.23 -19.71 23.14
C GLN A 356 -45.24 -18.22 22.80
N MET A 357 -45.80 -17.37 23.68
CA MET A 357 -45.79 -15.93 23.49
C MET A 357 -44.38 -15.32 23.57
N LEU A 358 -43.50 -15.85 24.42
CA LEU A 358 -42.11 -15.42 24.50
C LEU A 358 -41.34 -15.74 23.21
N THR A 359 -41.54 -16.95 22.65
CA THR A 359 -40.96 -17.34 21.36
C THR A 359 -41.49 -16.45 20.22
N LEU A 360 -42.79 -16.15 20.20
CA LEU A 360 -43.40 -15.25 19.22
C LEU A 360 -42.86 -13.82 19.31
N ARG A 361 -42.59 -13.30 20.51
CA ARG A 361 -41.95 -11.98 20.70
C ARG A 361 -40.52 -11.95 20.18
N GLN A 362 -39.74 -13.00 20.41
CA GLN A 362 -38.39 -13.09 19.87
C GLN A 362 -38.41 -13.13 18.33
N GLN A 363 -39.29 -13.95 17.75
CA GLN A 363 -39.46 -14.04 16.29
C GLN A 363 -39.95 -12.72 15.67
N ALA A 364 -40.89 -12.03 16.32
CA ALA A 364 -41.36 -10.71 15.91
C ALA A 364 -40.23 -9.68 15.93
N GLY A 365 -39.41 -9.66 16.99
CA GLY A 365 -38.23 -8.80 17.08
C GLY A 365 -37.22 -9.04 15.96
N SER A 366 -36.92 -10.30 15.64
CA SER A 366 -36.04 -10.66 14.53
C SER A 366 -36.63 -10.25 13.16
N LYS A 367 -37.93 -10.44 12.94
CA LYS A 367 -38.62 -10.03 11.70
C LYS A 367 -38.63 -8.50 11.52
N ILE A 368 -38.94 -7.74 12.56
CA ILE A 368 -38.93 -6.27 12.52
C ILE A 368 -37.51 -5.75 12.27
N ALA A 369 -36.51 -6.32 12.95
CA ALA A 369 -35.10 -5.98 12.75
C ALA A 369 -34.61 -6.28 11.31
N GLY A 370 -35.06 -7.40 10.73
CA GLY A 370 -34.73 -7.82 9.37
C GLY A 370 -35.47 -7.06 8.25
N SER A 371 -36.48 -6.24 8.58
CA SER A 371 -37.22 -5.45 7.59
C SER A 371 -36.37 -4.30 7.02
N LYS A 372 -36.69 -3.85 5.80
CA LYS A 372 -36.03 -2.70 5.15
C LYS A 372 -36.57 -1.33 5.61
N LEU A 373 -37.36 -1.29 6.68
CA LEU A 373 -37.93 -0.06 7.22
C LEU A 373 -36.84 0.82 7.89
N PRO A 374 -37.01 2.16 7.98
CA PRO A 374 -36.12 3.02 8.75
C PRO A 374 -36.10 2.67 10.25
N GLN A 375 -34.99 2.95 10.95
CA GLN A 375 -34.81 2.55 12.35
C GLN A 375 -35.93 3.07 13.29
N ILE A 376 -36.39 4.30 13.08
CA ILE A 376 -37.49 4.89 13.88
C ILE A 376 -38.79 4.09 13.74
N ALA A 377 -39.10 3.60 12.54
CA ALA A 377 -40.27 2.77 12.29
C ALA A 377 -40.12 1.38 12.93
N LYS A 378 -38.90 0.82 12.93
CA LYS A 378 -38.59 -0.43 13.64
C LYS A 378 -38.78 -0.28 15.15
N ASP A 379 -38.32 0.81 15.73
CA ASP A 379 -38.44 1.09 17.17
C ASP A 379 -39.91 1.25 17.58
N LYS A 380 -40.71 1.92 16.75
CA LYS A 380 -42.17 2.07 16.93
C LYS A 380 -42.89 0.71 16.89
N LEU A 381 -42.58 -0.14 15.90
CA LEU A 381 -43.17 -1.47 15.78
C LEU A 381 -42.72 -2.38 16.94
N ALA A 382 -41.44 -2.34 17.32
CA ALA A 382 -40.92 -3.09 18.45
C ALA A 382 -41.60 -2.67 19.76
N GLY A 383 -41.78 -1.36 19.99
CA GLY A 383 -42.52 -0.83 21.13
C GLY A 383 -43.98 -1.30 21.16
N HIS A 384 -44.65 -1.32 20.00
CA HIS A 384 -46.03 -1.79 19.88
C HIS A 384 -46.19 -3.27 20.25
N PHE A 385 -45.37 -4.16 19.69
CA PHE A 385 -45.47 -5.60 19.95
C PHE A 385 -44.92 -6.02 21.32
N ASN A 386 -44.00 -5.24 21.91
CA ASN A 386 -43.57 -5.44 23.29
C ASN A 386 -44.68 -5.09 24.30
N GLY A 387 -45.58 -4.15 23.95
CA GLY A 387 -46.70 -3.74 24.80
C GLY A 387 -47.95 -4.63 24.69
N LEU A 388 -48.02 -5.56 23.75
CA LEU A 388 -49.19 -6.42 23.52
C LEU A 388 -49.11 -7.72 24.32
N GLU A 389 -50.18 -8.03 25.08
CA GLU A 389 -50.28 -9.27 25.86
C GLU A 389 -50.35 -10.52 24.98
N ARG A 390 -51.02 -10.45 23.82
CA ARG A 390 -51.14 -11.55 22.85
C ARG A 390 -51.18 -11.00 21.43
N PHE A 391 -50.49 -11.69 20.51
CA PHE A 391 -50.53 -11.41 19.09
C PHE A 391 -50.15 -12.65 18.28
N THR A 392 -50.42 -12.61 16.99
CA THR A 392 -50.10 -13.67 16.02
C THR A 392 -49.03 -13.20 15.05
N GLU A 393 -48.32 -14.15 14.43
CA GLU A 393 -47.30 -13.84 13.42
C GLU A 393 -47.86 -13.03 12.24
N ALA A 394 -49.08 -13.33 11.79
CA ALA A 394 -49.75 -12.60 10.73
C ALA A 394 -50.00 -11.12 11.07
N GLN A 395 -50.20 -10.78 12.35
CA GLN A 395 -50.35 -9.39 12.78
C GLN A 395 -49.04 -8.62 12.72
N VAL A 396 -47.90 -9.29 12.94
CA VAL A 396 -46.57 -8.68 12.79
C VAL A 396 -46.29 -8.39 11.32
N ASP A 397 -46.58 -9.35 10.44
CA ASP A 397 -46.39 -9.18 9.00
C ASP A 397 -47.29 -8.08 8.42
N GLN A 398 -48.55 -8.00 8.89
CA GLN A 398 -49.47 -6.94 8.48
C GLN A 398 -49.01 -5.56 8.98
N ALA A 399 -48.53 -5.45 10.21
CA ALA A 399 -48.04 -4.17 10.75
C ALA A 399 -46.77 -3.67 10.04
N ILE A 400 -45.86 -4.57 9.65
CA ILE A 400 -44.69 -4.23 8.83
C ILE A 400 -45.13 -3.73 7.45
N LYS A 401 -46.14 -4.36 6.85
CA LYS A 401 -46.69 -3.95 5.57
C LYS A 401 -47.39 -2.59 5.65
N ASP A 402 -48.24 -2.38 6.65
CA ASP A 402 -48.97 -1.12 6.83
C ASP A 402 -48.03 0.07 7.07
N GLU A 403 -46.96 -0.12 7.85
CA GLU A 403 -45.95 0.91 8.08
C GLU A 403 -45.11 1.18 6.83
N GLY A 404 -44.82 0.14 6.04
CA GLY A 404 -44.18 0.28 4.72
C GLY A 404 -45.03 1.07 3.73
N ASP A 405 -46.32 0.73 3.62
CA ASP A 405 -47.30 1.43 2.76
C ASP A 405 -47.51 2.88 3.22
N TYR A 406 -47.46 3.15 4.53
CA TYR A 406 -47.51 4.50 5.09
C TYR A 406 -46.30 5.33 4.68
N LEU A 407 -45.08 4.78 4.81
CA LEU A 407 -43.84 5.47 4.42
C LEU A 407 -43.72 5.68 2.91
N ALA A 408 -44.19 4.72 2.10
CA ALA A 408 -44.19 4.82 0.65
C ALA A 408 -44.96 6.07 0.14
N ARG A 409 -46.03 6.45 0.84
CA ARG A 409 -46.82 7.66 0.52
C ARG A 409 -46.04 8.96 0.75
N PHE A 410 -45.06 8.98 1.65
CA PHE A 410 -44.20 10.14 1.87
C PHE A 410 -43.07 10.24 0.84
N THR A 411 -42.62 9.11 0.29
CA THR A 411 -41.64 9.10 -0.81
C THR A 411 -42.27 9.48 -2.15
N GLU A 412 -43.53 9.13 -2.40
CA GLU A 412 -44.25 9.53 -3.62
C GLU A 412 -44.63 11.02 -3.64
N SER A 413 -44.82 11.65 -2.47
CA SER A 413 -45.26 13.05 -2.41
C SER A 413 -44.16 14.08 -2.61
N GLY A 414 -42.87 13.68 -2.67
CA GLY A 414 -41.71 14.52 -3.01
C GLY A 414 -41.43 15.74 -2.11
N ALA A 415 -42.35 16.09 -1.22
CA ALA A 415 -42.25 17.19 -0.28
C ALA A 415 -43.04 16.84 0.99
N VAL A 416 -42.34 16.51 2.07
CA VAL A 416 -42.96 16.36 3.40
C VAL A 416 -43.03 17.75 4.04
N ARG A 417 -44.19 18.42 3.93
CA ARG A 417 -44.44 19.66 4.67
C ARG A 417 -44.94 19.30 6.07
N VAL A 418 -44.08 19.47 7.08
CA VAL A 418 -44.47 19.32 8.49
C VAL A 418 -44.95 20.68 9.00
N PRO A 419 -46.25 20.89 9.30
CA PRO A 419 -46.79 22.23 9.59
C PRO A 419 -46.43 22.81 10.97
N VAL A 420 -45.72 22.04 11.83
CA VAL A 420 -45.55 22.37 13.26
C VAL A 420 -44.23 23.08 13.58
N PHE A 421 -43.27 23.08 12.66
CA PHE A 421 -42.01 23.83 12.83
C PHE A 421 -41.75 24.70 11.60
N GLY A 422 -41.40 25.96 11.83
CA GLY A 422 -41.38 27.05 10.85
C GLY A 422 -40.56 26.79 9.59
N THR A 423 -40.90 27.56 8.56
CA THR A 423 -40.33 27.61 7.20
C THR A 423 -38.84 27.22 7.11
N GLY A 424 -38.60 25.98 6.72
CA GLY A 424 -37.31 25.49 6.24
C GLY A 424 -37.57 24.26 5.38
N SER A 425 -37.47 24.42 4.06
CA SER A 425 -37.43 23.29 3.14
C SER A 425 -36.15 22.50 3.43
N ILE A 426 -36.27 21.37 4.11
CA ILE A 426 -35.19 20.39 4.12
C ILE A 426 -35.31 19.63 2.80
N GLU A 427 -34.63 20.13 1.78
CA GLU A 427 -34.28 19.28 0.65
C GLU A 427 -33.29 18.25 1.17
N VAL A 428 -33.72 16.99 1.26
CA VAL A 428 -32.83 15.87 1.58
C VAL A 428 -32.05 15.53 0.30
N GLY A 429 -31.18 16.44 -0.12
CA GLY A 429 -30.15 16.24 -1.11
C GLY A 429 -28.80 16.35 -0.43
N ASP A 430 -27.84 15.50 -0.81
CA ASP A 430 -26.46 15.62 -0.32
C ASP A 430 -25.87 16.95 -0.86
N ARG A 431 -25.77 17.95 0.02
CA ARG A 431 -25.27 19.29 -0.32
C ARG A 431 -23.87 19.23 -0.93
N SER A 432 -23.07 18.23 -0.56
CA SER A 432 -21.73 18.04 -1.12
C SER A 432 -21.74 17.73 -2.61
N VAL A 433 -22.77 17.01 -3.08
CA VAL A 433 -22.96 16.71 -4.50
C VAL A 433 -23.41 17.95 -5.26
N GLN A 434 -24.34 18.72 -4.69
CA GLN A 434 -24.80 19.97 -5.30
C GLN A 434 -23.68 21.00 -5.47
N VAL A 435 -22.80 21.10 -4.49
CA VAL A 435 -21.65 22.01 -4.51
C VAL A 435 -20.58 21.56 -5.51
N LYS A 436 -20.31 20.26 -5.59
CA LYS A 436 -19.44 19.70 -6.65
C LYS A 436 -20.01 19.98 -8.03
N ASP A 437 -21.31 19.73 -8.24
CA ASP A 437 -22.02 19.98 -9.51
C ASP A 437 -22.00 21.48 -9.86
N MET A 438 -22.12 22.37 -8.88
CA MET A 438 -22.01 23.83 -9.06
C MET A 438 -20.59 24.26 -9.51
N LEU A 439 -19.54 23.74 -8.88
CA LEU A 439 -18.15 24.03 -9.27
C LEU A 439 -17.83 23.47 -10.65
N ASP A 440 -18.28 22.24 -10.94
CA ASP A 440 -18.10 21.63 -12.25
C ASP A 440 -18.87 22.41 -13.33
N ALA A 441 -20.09 22.86 -13.02
CA ALA A 441 -20.86 23.75 -13.88
C ALA A 441 -20.17 25.08 -14.16
N PHE A 442 -19.42 25.62 -13.19
CA PHE A 442 -18.69 26.88 -13.38
C PHE A 442 -17.56 26.73 -14.42
N PHE A 443 -16.80 25.64 -14.34
CA PHE A 443 -15.62 25.42 -15.20
C PHE A 443 -15.96 24.76 -16.54
N ASP A 444 -17.02 23.96 -16.61
CA ASP A 444 -17.44 23.29 -17.84
C ASP A 444 -18.53 24.08 -18.57
N LYS A 445 -18.16 24.59 -19.74
CA LYS A 445 -19.06 25.32 -20.64
C LYS A 445 -20.22 24.47 -21.18
N GLU A 446 -20.05 23.15 -21.23
CA GLU A 446 -21.04 22.21 -21.77
C GLU A 446 -22.00 21.70 -20.70
N HIS A 447 -21.75 22.05 -19.43
CA HIS A 447 -22.60 21.63 -18.33
C HIS A 447 -24.01 22.21 -18.43
N LYS A 448 -25.03 21.40 -18.11
CA LYS A 448 -26.45 21.76 -18.15
C LYS A 448 -26.77 23.04 -17.36
N ASP A 449 -26.07 23.27 -16.26
CA ASP A 449 -26.25 24.40 -15.35
C ASP A 449 -25.19 25.50 -15.51
N HIS A 450 -24.31 25.42 -16.52
CA HIS A 450 -23.27 26.44 -16.76
C HIS A 450 -23.85 27.86 -16.88
N ARG A 451 -25.01 27.97 -17.54
CA ARG A 451 -25.74 29.23 -17.72
C ARG A 451 -26.40 29.76 -16.45
N LYS A 452 -26.34 29.03 -15.32
CA LYS A 452 -26.87 29.49 -14.04
C LYS A 452 -25.76 29.94 -13.10
N VAL A 453 -24.53 29.50 -13.33
CA VAL A 453 -23.37 29.81 -12.48
C VAL A 453 -22.50 30.88 -13.15
N HIS A 454 -22.80 32.14 -12.85
CA HIS A 454 -22.15 33.30 -13.48
C HIS A 454 -21.05 33.93 -12.65
N SER A 455 -21.09 33.78 -11.32
CA SER A 455 -20.15 34.41 -10.39
C SER A 455 -19.40 33.37 -9.58
N PHE A 456 -18.07 33.43 -9.62
CA PHE A 456 -17.23 32.60 -8.78
C PHE A 456 -17.27 33.05 -7.31
N ARG A 457 -17.43 34.37 -7.10
CA ARG A 457 -17.67 34.93 -5.77
C ARG A 457 -18.92 34.35 -5.11
N GLU A 458 -20.00 34.18 -5.86
CA GLU A 458 -21.23 33.54 -5.33
C GLU A 458 -20.99 32.07 -4.99
N CYS A 459 -20.24 31.33 -5.81
CA CYS A 459 -19.82 29.97 -5.48
C CYS A 459 -18.99 29.92 -4.19
N TYR A 460 -18.04 30.85 -4.02
CA TYR A 460 -17.24 30.97 -2.81
C TYR A 460 -18.13 31.18 -1.58
N ILE A 461 -19.02 32.19 -1.61
CA ILE A 461 -19.95 32.48 -0.53
C ILE A 461 -20.87 31.28 -0.28
N GLU A 462 -21.30 30.59 -1.34
CA GLU A 462 -22.18 29.44 -1.23
C GLU A 462 -21.51 28.31 -0.42
N ILE A 463 -20.23 28.08 -0.66
CA ILE A 463 -19.43 27.01 -0.05
C ILE A 463 -18.96 27.36 1.36
N THR A 464 -18.43 28.57 1.57
CA THR A 464 -17.75 28.97 2.81
C THR A 464 -18.66 29.72 3.78
N GLY A 465 -19.74 30.36 3.30
CA GLY A 465 -20.58 31.27 4.08
C GLY A 465 -19.96 32.65 4.34
N ASP A 466 -18.69 32.86 3.96
CA ASP A 466 -18.00 34.13 4.13
C ASP A 466 -18.42 35.13 3.04
N ARG A 467 -19.38 35.98 3.39
CA ARG A 467 -19.96 37.02 2.51
C ARG A 467 -18.96 38.11 2.12
N ARG A 468 -17.89 38.29 2.90
CA ARG A 468 -16.90 39.35 2.72
C ARG A 468 -15.68 38.89 1.93
N VAL A 469 -15.54 37.58 1.70
CA VAL A 469 -14.39 36.98 1.01
C VAL A 469 -13.10 37.43 1.71
N THR A 470 -13.05 37.31 3.03
CA THR A 470 -11.89 37.60 3.87
C THR A 470 -10.92 36.42 3.90
N GLY A 471 -11.37 35.20 3.56
CA GLY A 471 -10.54 34.01 3.61
C GLY A 471 -10.24 33.52 5.04
N GLN A 472 -10.87 34.13 6.05
CA GLN A 472 -10.65 33.82 7.45
C GLN A 472 -11.69 32.82 7.94
N ILE A 473 -11.23 31.78 8.67
CA ILE A 473 -12.12 30.77 9.27
C ILE A 473 -13.17 31.42 10.19
N ALA A 474 -12.82 32.53 10.85
CA ALA A 474 -13.71 33.26 11.76
C ALA A 474 -14.96 33.85 11.07
N ASP A 475 -14.84 34.17 9.78
CA ASP A 475 -15.94 34.72 8.97
C ASP A 475 -16.69 33.62 8.18
N CYS A 476 -16.19 32.37 8.19
CA CYS A 476 -16.79 31.22 7.54
C CYS A 476 -17.85 30.54 8.41
N ASP A 477 -18.95 30.10 7.80
CA ASP A 477 -19.94 29.26 8.46
C ASP A 477 -19.48 27.80 8.45
N MET A 478 -18.92 27.35 9.56
CA MET A 478 -18.39 25.99 9.72
C MET A 478 -19.43 24.88 9.53
N SER A 479 -20.71 25.14 9.84
CA SER A 479 -21.77 24.14 9.63
C SER A 479 -22.03 23.96 8.15
N ARG A 480 -22.10 25.06 7.42
CA ARG A 480 -22.34 25.11 5.99
C ARG A 480 -21.15 24.60 5.18
N LEU A 481 -19.92 24.92 5.59
CA LEU A 481 -18.68 24.43 4.97
C LEU A 481 -18.49 22.91 5.18
N SER A 482 -18.90 22.38 6.34
CA SER A 482 -18.91 20.95 6.64
C SER A 482 -19.92 20.21 5.76
N GLU A 483 -21.15 20.72 5.64
CA GLU A 483 -22.21 20.14 4.80
C GLU A 483 -21.89 20.24 3.30
N SER A 484 -21.33 21.37 2.85
CA SER A 484 -21.01 21.62 1.43
C SER A 484 -19.89 20.73 0.90
N LEU A 485 -19.09 20.13 1.77
CA LEU A 485 -17.95 19.28 1.40
C LEU A 485 -18.11 17.83 1.84
N GLY A 486 -19.19 17.50 2.58
CA GLY A 486 -19.47 16.14 3.05
C GLY A 486 -18.49 15.65 4.10
N MET A 487 -17.89 16.59 4.84
CA MET A 487 -16.84 16.32 5.83
C MET A 487 -17.37 16.60 7.25
N MET A 488 -16.87 15.89 8.26
CA MET A 488 -17.24 16.17 9.65
C MET A 488 -16.76 17.57 10.07
N ARG A 489 -17.53 18.28 10.88
CA ARG A 489 -17.24 19.67 11.30
C ARG A 489 -15.85 19.82 11.92
N GLU A 490 -15.37 18.79 12.59
CA GLU A 490 -14.06 18.70 13.25
C GLU A 490 -12.89 18.60 12.25
N SER A 491 -13.16 18.28 10.98
CA SER A 491 -12.17 18.18 9.90
C SER A 491 -12.13 19.40 8.97
N VAL A 492 -12.95 20.41 9.25
CA VAL A 492 -13.00 21.66 8.47
C VAL A 492 -11.89 22.60 8.92
N SER A 493 -11.05 23.02 7.97
CA SER A 493 -9.95 23.96 8.17
C SER A 493 -9.97 25.05 7.08
N SER A 494 -9.05 26.02 7.14
CA SER A 494 -8.90 27.05 6.11
C SER A 494 -8.56 26.47 4.72
N THR A 495 -8.14 25.21 4.62
CA THR A 495 -7.69 24.59 3.37
C THR A 495 -8.75 23.71 2.71
N THR A 496 -9.90 23.50 3.35
CA THR A 496 -10.96 22.62 2.82
C THR A 496 -11.60 23.17 1.53
N PHE A 497 -11.78 24.49 1.42
CA PHE A 497 -12.24 25.13 0.17
C PHE A 497 -11.20 24.99 -0.96
N ALA A 498 -9.92 25.17 -0.64
CA ALA A 498 -8.84 25.06 -1.62
C ALA A 498 -8.75 23.65 -2.22
N ALA A 499 -8.94 22.62 -1.40
CA ALA A 499 -9.02 21.23 -1.84
C ALA A 499 -10.21 20.98 -2.77
N ALA A 500 -11.42 21.40 -2.39
CA ALA A 500 -12.62 21.22 -3.21
C ALA A 500 -12.54 21.94 -4.57
N LEU A 501 -11.99 23.16 -4.56
CA LEU A 501 -11.71 23.91 -5.77
C LEU A 501 -10.67 23.20 -6.64
N GLY A 502 -9.57 22.73 -6.04
CA GLY A 502 -8.55 21.94 -6.72
C GLY A 502 -9.09 20.67 -7.37
N ASP A 503 -9.99 19.95 -6.70
CA ASP A 503 -10.62 18.75 -7.27
C ASP A 503 -11.45 19.08 -8.52
N SER A 504 -12.22 20.19 -8.51
CA SER A 504 -13.00 20.62 -9.69
C SER A 504 -12.11 21.06 -10.85
N ILE A 505 -11.04 21.81 -10.56
CA ILE A 505 -10.03 22.23 -11.55
C ILE A 505 -9.35 21.00 -12.15
N THR A 506 -9.00 20.01 -11.32
CA THR A 506 -8.37 18.76 -11.75
C THR A 506 -9.27 17.99 -12.71
N ARG A 507 -10.55 17.76 -12.33
CA ARG A 507 -11.52 17.08 -13.19
C ARG A 507 -11.68 17.79 -14.53
N ARG A 508 -11.80 19.13 -14.51
CA ARG A 508 -11.93 19.90 -15.75
C ARG A 508 -10.66 19.81 -16.60
N MET A 509 -9.50 19.97 -16.00
CA MET A 509 -8.21 19.89 -16.68
C MET A 509 -8.03 18.52 -17.35
N GLN A 510 -8.37 17.42 -16.65
CA GLN A 510 -8.32 16.05 -17.19
C GLN A 510 -9.30 15.88 -18.37
N ALA A 511 -10.53 16.38 -18.25
CA ALA A 511 -11.51 16.35 -19.34
C ALA A 511 -11.03 17.12 -20.59
N ILE A 512 -10.41 18.29 -20.39
CA ILE A 512 -9.82 19.05 -21.50
C ILE A 512 -8.62 18.30 -22.08
N TYR A 513 -7.73 17.79 -21.23
CA TYR A 513 -6.53 17.06 -21.63
C TYR A 513 -6.88 15.86 -22.52
N THR A 514 -7.85 15.06 -22.12
CA THR A 514 -8.34 13.89 -22.88
C THR A 514 -9.07 14.30 -24.18
N GLY A 515 -9.73 15.45 -24.20
CA GLY A 515 -10.41 15.99 -25.38
C GLY A 515 -9.48 16.57 -26.46
N LEU A 516 -8.22 16.86 -26.15
CA LEU A 516 -7.23 17.46 -27.08
C LEU A 516 -6.61 16.41 -28.03
N THR A 517 -7.44 15.72 -28.80
CA THR A 517 -7.02 14.60 -29.67
C THR A 517 -6.02 14.97 -30.75
N ASN A 518 -6.00 16.23 -31.19
CA ASN A 518 -5.03 16.72 -32.18
C ASN A 518 -3.58 16.61 -31.67
N LEU A 519 -3.39 16.82 -30.37
CA LEU A 519 -2.09 16.71 -29.69
C LEU A 519 -1.76 15.28 -29.27
N ASP A 520 -2.58 14.29 -29.65
CA ASP A 520 -2.29 12.85 -29.48
C ASP A 520 -1.74 12.20 -30.76
N ALA A 521 -1.46 12.98 -31.81
CA ALA A 521 -0.88 12.48 -33.06
C ALA A 521 0.44 11.70 -32.84
N TRP A 522 1.17 12.01 -31.77
CA TRP A 522 2.40 11.30 -31.38
C TRP A 522 2.18 9.80 -31.10
N ARG A 523 0.97 9.37 -30.73
CA ARG A 523 0.62 7.95 -30.50
C ARG A 523 0.63 7.09 -31.76
N LYS A 524 0.72 7.73 -32.94
CA LYS A 524 0.83 7.05 -34.23
C LYS A 524 2.27 6.64 -34.54
N VAL A 525 3.23 7.25 -33.85
CA VAL A 525 4.67 7.13 -34.15
C VAL A 525 5.48 6.58 -32.97
N ALA A 526 4.89 6.54 -31.77
CA ALA A 526 5.49 6.00 -30.57
C ALA A 526 4.55 5.06 -29.83
N VAL A 527 5.11 3.98 -29.29
CA VAL A 527 4.38 3.04 -28.42
C VAL A 527 4.39 3.51 -26.98
N THR A 528 3.33 3.22 -26.22
CA THR A 528 3.25 3.54 -24.80
C THR A 528 3.55 2.33 -23.92
N GLY A 529 4.15 2.59 -22.76
CA GLY A 529 4.37 1.58 -21.72
C GLY A 529 4.28 2.15 -20.32
N THR A 530 4.49 1.28 -19.34
CA THR A 530 4.35 1.60 -17.92
C THR A 530 5.66 1.33 -17.17
N VAL A 531 6.03 2.22 -16.26
CA VAL A 531 7.22 2.08 -15.42
C VAL A 531 6.83 2.30 -13.96
N ASN A 532 7.39 1.50 -13.04
CA ASN A 532 7.02 1.54 -11.62
C ASN A 532 7.99 2.36 -10.75
N ASP A 533 9.11 2.84 -11.30
CA ASP A 533 10.15 3.57 -10.53
C ASP A 533 10.97 4.53 -11.43
N PHE A 534 11.65 5.51 -10.83
CA PHE A 534 12.51 6.51 -11.47
C PHE A 534 13.89 5.99 -11.89
N ARG A 535 14.25 4.76 -11.51
CA ARG A 535 15.51 4.13 -11.92
C ARG A 535 15.59 3.99 -13.43
N THR A 536 16.81 4.03 -13.95
CA THR A 536 17.11 3.79 -15.37
C THR A 536 16.52 2.46 -15.80
N GLN A 537 15.63 2.52 -16.78
CA GLN A 537 15.01 1.36 -17.40
C GLN A 537 15.95 0.80 -18.46
N GLU A 538 16.00 -0.53 -18.53
CA GLU A 538 16.82 -1.25 -19.50
C GLU A 538 15.89 -2.00 -20.45
N ARG A 539 15.79 -1.53 -21.70
CA ARG A 539 15.06 -2.23 -22.75
C ARG A 539 16.06 -3.07 -23.53
N MET A 540 16.12 -4.35 -23.19
CA MET A 540 16.94 -5.34 -23.87
C MET A 540 16.18 -5.92 -25.06
N ARG A 541 16.89 -6.09 -26.17
CA ARG A 541 16.42 -6.89 -27.29
C ARG A 541 17.31 -8.10 -27.44
N ILE A 542 16.68 -9.27 -27.48
CA ILE A 542 17.30 -10.50 -27.97
C ILE A 542 17.32 -10.42 -29.51
N GLY A 543 18.49 -10.54 -30.12
CA GLY A 543 18.64 -10.49 -31.58
C GLY A 543 17.79 -11.54 -32.32
N GLY A 544 17.69 -11.43 -33.65
CA GLY A 544 16.91 -12.37 -34.45
C GLY A 544 17.72 -13.61 -34.85
N TYR A 545 17.11 -14.81 -34.77
CA TYR A 545 17.71 -16.03 -35.31
C TYR A 545 17.81 -15.97 -36.85
N GLY A 546 18.88 -16.56 -37.39
CA GLY A 546 19.15 -16.67 -38.83
C GLY A 546 18.13 -17.53 -39.61
N ASN A 547 18.48 -17.98 -40.81
CA ASN A 547 17.71 -19.04 -41.48
C ASN A 547 17.91 -20.35 -40.72
N LEU A 548 16.84 -21.14 -40.59
CA LEU A 548 16.97 -22.49 -40.03
C LEU A 548 17.85 -23.32 -40.97
N PRO A 549 18.89 -24.00 -40.47
CA PRO A 549 19.72 -24.86 -41.31
C PRO A 549 18.86 -26.00 -41.85
N GLY A 550 19.05 -26.36 -43.12
CA GLY A 550 18.41 -27.54 -43.70
C GLY A 550 18.92 -28.80 -43.00
N VAL A 551 18.00 -29.59 -42.42
CA VAL A 551 18.32 -30.87 -41.79
C VAL A 551 18.17 -31.96 -42.85
N ALA A 552 19.25 -32.68 -43.16
CA ALA A 552 19.20 -33.84 -44.05
C ALA A 552 18.41 -34.99 -43.40
N GLN A 553 17.74 -35.82 -44.20
CA GLN A 553 16.97 -36.96 -43.71
C GLN A 553 17.88 -37.91 -42.90
N GLY A 554 17.60 -38.07 -41.61
CA GLY A 554 18.38 -38.91 -40.69
C GLY A 554 19.49 -38.20 -39.90
N ALA A 555 19.68 -36.89 -40.07
CA ALA A 555 20.67 -36.12 -39.31
C ALA A 555 20.07 -35.47 -38.04
N GLY A 556 20.91 -35.25 -37.03
CA GLY A 556 20.53 -34.52 -35.81
C GLY A 556 20.45 -33.00 -36.03
N TYR A 557 19.56 -32.34 -35.28
CA TYR A 557 19.41 -30.88 -35.29
C TYR A 557 20.65 -30.21 -34.70
N GLN A 558 21.24 -29.25 -35.41
CA GLN A 558 22.36 -28.46 -34.90
C GLN A 558 21.85 -27.35 -33.96
N PRO A 559 22.58 -27.03 -32.87
CA PRO A 559 22.22 -25.94 -31.97
C PRO A 559 22.28 -24.60 -32.73
N LEU A 560 21.22 -23.80 -32.60
CA LEU A 560 21.16 -22.46 -33.18
C LEU A 560 22.08 -21.51 -32.39
N ALA A 561 22.83 -20.66 -33.08
CA ALA A 561 23.58 -19.59 -32.44
C ALA A 561 22.62 -18.57 -31.81
N THR A 562 22.71 -18.37 -30.50
CA THR A 562 21.95 -17.34 -29.77
C THR A 562 22.41 -15.96 -30.24
N PRO A 563 21.51 -15.11 -30.73
CA PRO A 563 21.85 -13.74 -31.11
C PRO A 563 22.35 -12.93 -29.91
N GLY A 564 23.26 -11.98 -30.15
CA GLY A 564 23.74 -11.08 -29.10
C GLY A 564 22.66 -10.12 -28.59
N ASP A 565 22.80 -9.67 -27.36
CA ASP A 565 21.88 -8.76 -26.68
C ASP A 565 22.38 -7.30 -26.78
N GLU A 566 21.52 -6.42 -27.26
CA GLU A 566 21.73 -4.96 -27.25
C GLU A 566 20.73 -4.30 -26.30
N LYS A 567 21.15 -3.17 -25.70
CA LYS A 567 20.42 -2.54 -24.60
C LYS A 567 20.27 -1.04 -24.81
N ALA A 568 19.02 -0.57 -24.83
CA ALA A 568 18.68 0.85 -24.75
C ALA A 568 18.30 1.23 -23.31
N THR A 569 18.74 2.40 -22.84
CA THR A 569 18.44 2.89 -21.49
C THR A 569 17.80 4.26 -21.49
N TYR A 570 16.83 4.48 -20.61
CA TYR A 570 16.25 5.79 -20.33
C TYR A 570 15.66 5.84 -18.91
N ALA A 571 15.48 7.04 -18.37
CA ALA A 571 14.85 7.25 -17.07
C ALA A 571 13.64 8.19 -17.20
N VAL A 572 12.66 7.99 -16.34
CA VAL A 572 11.46 8.82 -16.26
C VAL A 572 11.78 10.11 -15.50
N THR A 573 11.30 11.26 -15.99
CA THR A 573 11.54 12.57 -15.36
C THR A 573 10.24 13.27 -15.00
N LYS A 574 10.29 14.10 -13.95
CA LYS A 574 9.16 14.90 -13.48
C LYS A 574 9.15 16.23 -14.25
N ARG A 575 8.00 16.58 -14.84
CA ARG A 575 7.75 17.89 -15.45
C ARG A 575 6.54 18.53 -14.78
N GLY A 576 6.58 19.83 -14.53
CA GLY A 576 5.51 20.51 -13.79
C GLY A 576 5.84 21.95 -13.44
N GLY A 577 4.83 22.68 -12.99
CA GLY A 577 4.89 24.10 -12.63
C GLY A 577 3.88 24.43 -11.53
N THR A 578 3.89 25.66 -11.05
CA THR A 578 2.94 26.16 -10.04
C THR A 578 2.17 27.35 -10.57
N GLU A 579 0.86 27.37 -10.36
CA GLU A 579 -0.03 28.48 -10.70
C GLU A 579 -0.76 28.97 -9.45
N ASP A 580 -0.90 30.29 -9.31
CA ASP A 580 -1.48 30.92 -8.12
C ASP A 580 -2.86 31.51 -8.42
N VAL A 581 -3.83 31.24 -7.55
CA VAL A 581 -5.12 31.92 -7.51
C VAL A 581 -5.14 32.84 -6.29
N THR A 582 -5.21 34.16 -6.52
CA THR A 582 -5.21 35.14 -5.43
C THR A 582 -6.62 35.45 -4.94
N LEU A 583 -6.73 35.89 -3.69
CA LEU A 583 -8.00 36.29 -3.09
C LEU A 583 -8.63 37.49 -3.83
N GLU A 584 -7.83 38.38 -4.39
CA GLU A 584 -8.29 39.49 -5.22
C GLU A 584 -9.00 38.99 -6.48
N ALA A 585 -8.49 37.95 -7.14
CA ALA A 585 -9.15 37.38 -8.33
C ALA A 585 -10.54 36.79 -8.00
N ILE A 586 -10.69 36.21 -6.80
CA ILE A 586 -11.99 35.71 -6.29
C ILE A 586 -12.91 36.88 -5.94
N LYS A 587 -12.38 37.92 -5.29
CA LYS A 587 -13.14 39.08 -4.83
C LYS A 587 -13.60 39.99 -5.96
N ASN A 588 -12.75 40.16 -6.98
CA ASN A 588 -13.05 40.93 -8.20
C ASN A 588 -13.89 40.12 -9.21
N ASP A 589 -14.12 38.83 -8.93
CA ASP A 589 -14.88 37.94 -9.79
C ASP A 589 -14.33 37.88 -11.22
N ASP A 590 -13.00 37.68 -11.33
CA ASP A 590 -12.28 37.57 -12.61
C ASP A 590 -12.56 36.20 -13.27
N VAL A 591 -13.83 35.96 -13.59
CA VAL A 591 -14.40 34.70 -14.08
C VAL A 591 -13.67 34.19 -15.32
N GLN A 592 -13.24 35.08 -16.21
CA GLN A 592 -12.51 34.72 -17.43
C GLN A 592 -11.10 34.19 -17.13
N ALA A 593 -10.40 34.78 -16.16
CA ALA A 593 -9.07 34.34 -15.76
C ALA A 593 -9.17 32.96 -15.10
N LEU A 594 -10.08 32.80 -14.14
CA LEU A 594 -10.29 31.55 -13.41
C LEU A 594 -10.70 30.38 -14.31
N ARG A 595 -11.61 30.62 -15.27
CA ARG A 595 -12.04 29.58 -16.22
C ARG A 595 -10.96 29.17 -17.23
N ARG A 596 -9.95 30.01 -17.47
CA ARG A 596 -8.84 29.69 -18.38
C ARG A 596 -7.77 28.82 -17.72
N ILE A 597 -7.64 28.84 -16.40
CA ILE A 597 -6.60 28.09 -15.68
C ILE A 597 -6.60 26.59 -16.05
N PRO A 598 -7.74 25.84 -15.99
CA PRO A 598 -7.72 24.43 -16.36
C PRO A 598 -7.39 24.19 -17.84
N LEU A 599 -7.78 25.11 -18.73
CA LEU A 599 -7.53 25.02 -20.17
C LEU A 599 -6.04 25.20 -20.48
N GLU A 600 -5.43 26.26 -19.97
CA GLU A 600 -4.02 26.57 -20.22
C GLU A 600 -3.10 25.53 -19.57
N LEU A 601 -3.44 25.04 -18.37
CA LEU A 601 -2.71 23.95 -17.72
C LEU A 601 -2.77 22.65 -18.53
N ALA A 602 -3.94 22.28 -19.05
CA ALA A 602 -4.10 21.10 -19.90
C ALA A 602 -3.33 21.23 -21.22
N LEU A 603 -3.42 22.40 -21.86
CA LEU A 603 -2.69 22.71 -23.10
C LEU A 603 -1.18 22.68 -22.90
N ALA A 604 -0.67 23.33 -21.86
CA ALA A 604 0.75 23.32 -21.53
C ALA A 604 1.25 21.90 -21.27
N ALA A 605 0.50 21.08 -20.53
CA ALA A 605 0.87 19.69 -20.27
C ALA A 605 0.86 18.83 -21.55
N LYS A 606 -0.15 18.97 -22.41
CA LYS A 606 -0.22 18.26 -23.71
C LYS A 606 0.90 18.70 -24.65
N ASN A 607 1.12 20.00 -24.82
CA ASN A 607 2.15 20.54 -25.71
C ASN A 607 3.54 20.09 -25.25
N THR A 608 3.83 20.12 -23.95
CA THR A 608 5.11 19.64 -23.40
C THR A 608 5.33 18.15 -23.68
N LEU A 609 4.28 17.31 -23.65
CA LEU A 609 4.38 15.91 -24.03
C LEU A 609 4.56 15.76 -25.55
N TYR A 610 3.76 16.47 -26.33
CA TYR A 610 3.81 16.45 -27.79
C TYR A 610 5.20 16.83 -28.31
N GLU A 611 5.74 17.97 -27.87
CA GLU A 611 7.08 18.44 -28.22
C GLU A 611 8.16 17.46 -27.73
N PHE A 612 8.03 16.89 -26.53
CA PHE A 612 8.97 15.89 -26.03
C PHE A 612 9.07 14.67 -26.95
N VAL A 613 7.94 14.15 -27.46
CA VAL A 613 7.94 12.98 -28.36
C VAL A 613 8.51 13.33 -29.73
N PHE A 614 8.05 14.42 -30.34
CA PHE A 614 8.51 14.84 -31.66
C PHE A 614 9.96 15.34 -31.67
N ASP A 615 10.49 15.79 -30.53
CA ASP A 615 11.90 16.21 -30.41
C ASP A 615 12.89 15.05 -30.55
N PHE A 616 12.49 13.80 -30.30
CA PHE A 616 13.31 12.65 -30.66
C PHE A 616 13.55 12.56 -32.18
N TYR A 617 12.56 12.92 -32.99
CA TYR A 617 12.67 12.90 -34.46
C TYR A 617 13.29 14.18 -35.02
N ARG A 618 13.02 15.33 -34.39
CA ARG A 618 13.56 16.64 -34.79
C ARG A 618 15.03 16.80 -34.38
N GLY A 619 15.32 16.61 -33.09
CA GLY A 619 16.60 16.93 -32.46
C GLY A 619 17.74 15.94 -32.71
N ASN A 620 17.44 14.79 -33.34
CA ASN A 620 18.42 13.75 -33.68
C ASN A 620 19.33 13.34 -32.50
N PRO A 621 18.77 12.85 -31.38
CA PRO A 621 19.54 12.54 -30.19
C PRO A 621 20.51 11.37 -30.40
N VAL A 622 21.55 11.31 -29.59
CA VAL A 622 22.47 10.16 -29.52
C VAL A 622 21.74 8.96 -28.91
N ILE A 623 21.82 7.81 -29.57
CA ILE A 623 21.17 6.56 -29.16
C ILE A 623 22.19 5.62 -28.48
N TYR A 624 21.75 4.40 -28.15
CA TYR A 624 22.51 3.41 -27.37
C TYR A 624 23.85 2.95 -27.99
N ASP A 625 24.06 3.18 -29.29
CA ASP A 625 25.28 2.85 -30.02
C ASP A 625 26.29 4.01 -30.11
N ALA A 626 26.06 5.07 -29.33
CA ALA A 626 26.84 6.31 -29.30
C ALA A 626 26.82 7.13 -30.61
N LYS A 627 25.95 6.79 -31.57
CA LYS A 627 25.71 7.58 -32.79
C LYS A 627 24.37 8.30 -32.67
N ALA A 628 24.18 9.34 -33.49
CA ALA A 628 22.88 10.01 -33.59
C ALA A 628 21.83 9.08 -34.19
N LEU A 629 20.55 9.27 -33.85
CA LEU A 629 19.43 8.50 -34.40
C LEU A 629 19.51 8.38 -35.92
N TYR A 630 19.74 9.51 -36.60
CA TYR A 630 19.99 9.63 -38.02
C TYR A 630 21.47 9.85 -38.28
N HIS A 631 22.10 8.85 -38.91
CA HIS A 631 23.53 8.87 -39.21
C HIS A 631 23.80 8.12 -40.52
N VAL A 632 24.89 8.47 -41.20
CA VAL A 632 25.29 7.83 -42.46
C VAL A 632 25.50 6.32 -42.28
N ASP A 633 26.14 5.92 -41.17
CA ASP A 633 26.38 4.51 -40.84
C ASP A 633 25.10 3.71 -40.58
N HIS A 634 24.01 4.39 -40.21
CA HIS A 634 22.70 3.77 -40.03
C HIS A 634 21.95 3.65 -41.35
N GLY A 635 22.41 4.33 -42.41
CA GLY A 635 21.76 4.34 -43.72
C GLY A 635 20.36 4.96 -43.69
N ASN A 636 20.11 5.88 -42.77
CA ASN A 636 18.80 6.49 -42.53
C ASN A 636 18.80 8.03 -42.55
N LEU A 637 19.90 8.63 -42.99
CA LEU A 637 20.09 10.07 -43.15
C LEU A 637 20.21 10.45 -44.63
N PHE A 638 19.39 11.40 -45.06
CA PHE A 638 19.31 11.94 -46.42
C PHE A 638 19.42 13.48 -46.39
N THR A 639 19.55 14.10 -47.56
CA THR A 639 19.76 15.56 -47.68
C THR A 639 18.90 16.26 -48.73
N ALA A 640 18.07 15.52 -49.47
CA ALA A 640 17.26 16.08 -50.54
C ALA A 640 15.86 16.52 -50.04
N PRO A 641 15.25 17.54 -50.69
CA PRO A 641 13.91 18.00 -50.34
C PRO A 641 12.85 16.96 -50.68
N LEU A 642 11.69 17.11 -50.04
CA LEU A 642 10.56 16.19 -50.21
C LEU A 642 10.11 16.13 -51.68
N SER A 643 10.18 14.94 -52.27
CA SER A 643 9.71 14.66 -53.63
C SER A 643 9.33 13.18 -53.78
N ALA A 644 8.63 12.83 -54.86
CA ALA A 644 8.25 11.43 -55.11
C ALA A 644 9.46 10.50 -55.22
N ALA A 645 10.53 10.98 -55.87
CA ALA A 645 11.76 10.24 -56.03
C ALA A 645 12.48 10.03 -54.69
N GLU A 646 12.55 11.08 -53.87
CA GLU A 646 13.24 11.01 -52.58
C GLU A 646 12.47 10.16 -51.57
N PHE A 647 11.14 10.28 -51.53
CA PHE A 647 10.32 9.39 -50.70
C PHE A 647 10.50 7.90 -51.07
N ALA A 648 10.62 7.60 -52.38
CA ALA A 648 10.90 6.24 -52.82
C ALA A 648 12.31 5.76 -52.40
N ALA A 649 13.29 6.65 -52.34
CA ALA A 649 14.64 6.35 -51.84
C ALA A 649 14.64 6.05 -50.33
N HIS A 650 13.96 6.88 -49.53
CA HIS A 650 13.76 6.65 -48.09
C HIS A 650 13.07 5.31 -47.82
N ARG A 651 11.97 5.03 -48.52
CA ARG A 651 11.29 3.72 -48.44
C ARG A 651 12.24 2.57 -48.76
N LEU A 652 13.03 2.68 -49.84
CA LEU A 652 13.96 1.62 -50.23
C LEU A 652 15.03 1.40 -49.15
N ALA A 653 15.50 2.46 -48.50
CA ALA A 653 16.44 2.36 -47.39
C ALA A 653 15.83 1.63 -46.20
N MET A 654 14.60 1.98 -45.78
CA MET A 654 13.88 1.26 -44.72
C MET A 654 13.68 -0.22 -45.05
N LEU A 655 13.33 -0.56 -46.29
CA LEU A 655 13.18 -1.95 -46.72
C LEU A 655 14.49 -2.73 -46.75
N LYS A 656 15.62 -2.06 -47.00
CA LYS A 656 16.96 -2.64 -47.04
C LYS A 656 17.56 -2.86 -45.66
N GLN A 657 17.02 -2.23 -44.61
CA GLN A 657 17.47 -2.44 -43.24
C GLN A 657 17.42 -3.93 -42.87
N THR A 658 18.45 -4.40 -42.18
CA THR A 658 18.59 -5.79 -41.80
C THR A 658 18.33 -5.99 -40.31
N ARG A 659 17.67 -7.10 -39.97
CA ARG A 659 17.45 -7.49 -38.59
C ARG A 659 18.78 -7.92 -37.96
N ALA A 660 19.13 -7.34 -36.81
CA ALA A 660 20.37 -7.65 -36.12
C ALA A 660 20.45 -9.15 -35.77
N GLY A 661 21.63 -9.73 -35.90
CA GLY A 661 21.91 -11.17 -35.71
C GLY A 661 21.60 -12.07 -36.93
N SER A 662 20.58 -11.74 -37.72
CA SER A 662 20.13 -12.61 -38.83
C SER A 662 20.56 -12.15 -40.23
N GLY A 663 20.88 -10.86 -40.39
CA GLY A 663 21.17 -10.24 -41.69
C GLY A 663 19.98 -10.20 -42.67
N LYS A 664 18.80 -10.70 -42.28
CA LYS A 664 17.59 -10.71 -43.11
C LYS A 664 17.01 -9.31 -43.22
N ARG A 665 16.48 -8.96 -44.39
CA ARG A 665 15.77 -7.68 -44.58
C ARG A 665 14.52 -7.63 -43.71
N LEU A 666 14.32 -6.51 -43.03
CA LEU A 666 13.15 -6.23 -42.20
C LEU A 666 11.90 -5.98 -43.04
N ALA A 667 12.07 -5.49 -44.27
CA ALA A 667 10.97 -5.16 -45.20
C ALA A 667 9.92 -4.21 -44.59
N THR A 668 10.34 -3.33 -43.67
CA THR A 668 9.49 -2.28 -43.11
C THR A 668 9.35 -1.13 -44.11
N ALA A 669 8.11 -0.82 -44.49
CA ALA A 669 7.78 0.34 -45.32
C ALA A 669 7.37 1.53 -44.44
N PRO A 670 7.51 2.78 -44.92
CA PRO A 670 7.01 3.95 -44.21
C PRO A 670 5.47 3.95 -44.21
N VAL A 671 4.88 4.12 -43.03
CA VAL A 671 3.43 4.22 -42.81
C VAL A 671 3.03 5.65 -42.48
N ALA A 672 3.90 6.42 -41.84
CA ALA A 672 3.66 7.82 -41.53
C ALA A 672 4.78 8.73 -42.06
N LEU A 673 4.40 9.92 -42.50
CA LEU A 673 5.27 10.99 -42.97
C LEU A 673 5.03 12.22 -42.09
N MET A 674 6.03 12.61 -41.31
CA MET A 674 6.00 13.81 -40.48
C MET A 674 6.60 14.98 -41.25
N VAL A 675 5.89 16.10 -41.27
CA VAL A 675 6.27 17.32 -41.99
C VAL A 675 5.88 18.57 -41.20
N PRO A 676 6.58 19.71 -41.37
CA PRO A 676 6.12 21.02 -40.92
C PRO A 676 4.85 21.43 -41.68
N PHE A 677 4.11 22.39 -41.14
CA PHE A 677 2.89 22.90 -41.79
C PHE A 677 3.12 23.43 -43.22
N GLU A 678 4.28 24.03 -43.48
CA GLU A 678 4.64 24.59 -44.79
C GLU A 678 4.74 23.52 -45.89
N LEU A 679 5.10 22.27 -45.52
CA LEU A 679 5.20 21.15 -46.44
C LEU A 679 3.93 20.28 -46.49
N GLN A 680 2.90 20.61 -45.71
CA GLN A 680 1.71 19.77 -45.59
C GLN A 680 0.96 19.62 -46.92
N GLU A 681 0.77 20.71 -47.67
CA GLU A 681 0.12 20.69 -48.98
C GLU A 681 0.92 19.85 -49.98
N LEU A 682 2.23 20.09 -50.07
CA LEU A 682 3.15 19.33 -50.92
C LEU A 682 3.11 17.83 -50.59
N ALA A 683 3.12 17.48 -49.31
CA ALA A 683 3.08 16.10 -48.84
C ALA A 683 1.75 15.42 -49.18
N TYR A 684 0.62 16.14 -49.06
CA TYR A 684 -0.70 15.60 -49.39
C TYR A 684 -0.84 15.34 -50.90
N ASP A 685 -0.51 16.33 -51.72
CA ASP A 685 -0.62 16.25 -53.19
C ASP A 685 0.27 15.16 -53.79
N LEU A 686 1.36 14.80 -53.10
CA LEU A 686 2.26 13.73 -53.51
C LEU A 686 1.56 12.36 -53.61
N PHE A 687 0.57 12.11 -52.75
CA PHE A 687 -0.11 10.82 -52.64
C PHE A 687 -1.51 10.81 -53.25
N VAL A 688 -2.07 11.99 -53.56
CA VAL A 688 -3.36 12.11 -54.24
C VAL A 688 -3.22 11.75 -55.72
N ARG A 689 -4.25 11.09 -56.27
CA ARG A 689 -4.33 10.76 -57.70
C ARG A 689 -4.71 12.02 -58.50
N ASN A 690 -3.86 12.38 -59.46
CA ASN A 690 -4.10 13.47 -60.41
C ASN A 690 -4.97 12.99 -61.60
N GLN A 691 -4.75 13.52 -62.80
CA GLN A 691 -5.57 13.25 -64.01
C GLN A 691 -5.35 11.85 -64.63
N ASN A 692 -4.40 11.06 -64.12
CA ASN A 692 -4.14 9.70 -64.60
C ASN A 692 -5.17 8.70 -64.01
N LEU A 693 -5.66 7.77 -64.84
CA LEU A 693 -6.61 6.74 -64.37
C LEU A 693 -5.96 5.76 -63.36
N ASP A 694 -4.69 5.42 -63.57
CA ASP A 694 -3.92 4.51 -62.73
C ASP A 694 -3.10 5.25 -61.66
N LYS A 695 -2.99 4.66 -60.46
CA LYS A 695 -2.13 5.17 -59.40
C LYS A 695 -0.66 4.93 -59.75
N THR A 696 0.20 5.93 -59.55
CA THR A 696 1.65 5.72 -59.57
C THR A 696 2.11 4.88 -58.37
N PHE A 697 3.31 4.31 -58.45
CA PHE A 697 3.87 3.50 -57.37
C PHE A 697 3.90 4.24 -56.02
N VAL A 698 4.27 5.52 -56.01
CA VAL A 698 4.31 6.34 -54.77
C VAL A 698 2.91 6.59 -54.22
N GLN A 699 1.95 6.93 -55.09
CA GLN A 699 0.53 7.13 -54.72
C GLN A 699 -0.15 5.84 -54.22
N SER A 700 0.37 4.66 -54.57
CA SER A 700 -0.16 3.38 -54.07
C SER A 700 0.21 3.11 -52.60
N ILE A 701 1.29 3.73 -52.10
CA ILE A 701 1.77 3.53 -50.73
C ILE A 701 0.90 4.31 -49.74
N ASN A 702 0.54 5.56 -50.10
CA ASN A 702 -0.38 6.42 -49.36
C ASN A 702 -0.15 6.44 -47.83
N PRO A 703 1.04 6.88 -47.37
CA PRO A 703 1.32 7.02 -45.94
C PRO A 703 0.45 8.12 -45.32
N GLU A 704 0.26 8.04 -44.00
CA GLU A 704 -0.42 9.07 -43.23
C GLU A 704 0.48 10.30 -43.05
N VAL A 705 0.02 11.46 -43.51
CA VAL A 705 0.73 12.74 -43.33
C VAL A 705 0.39 13.33 -41.96
N ILE A 706 1.41 13.47 -41.10
CA ILE A 706 1.29 14.04 -39.77
C ILE A 706 1.95 15.43 -39.78
N PRO A 707 1.15 16.52 -39.79
CA PRO A 707 1.69 17.85 -39.67
C PRO A 707 2.13 18.11 -38.22
N VAL A 708 3.40 18.48 -38.04
CA VAL A 708 3.98 18.80 -36.73
C VAL A 708 4.07 20.30 -36.55
N SER A 709 3.29 20.83 -35.61
CA SER A 709 2.95 22.25 -35.58
C SER A 709 4.10 23.20 -35.21
N TYR A 710 5.06 22.71 -34.43
CA TYR A 710 6.17 23.54 -33.93
C TYR A 710 7.47 23.33 -34.73
N TRP A 711 7.46 22.49 -35.77
CA TRP A 711 8.60 22.36 -36.68
C TRP A 711 8.63 23.57 -37.59
N THR A 712 9.60 24.47 -37.36
CA THR A 712 9.74 25.73 -38.09
C THR A 712 10.68 25.64 -39.28
N ASP A 713 11.42 24.54 -39.43
CA ASP A 713 12.27 24.30 -40.60
C ASP A 713 11.41 23.71 -41.72
N GLY A 714 11.13 24.52 -42.74
CA GLY A 714 10.35 24.17 -43.92
C GLY A 714 10.96 23.05 -44.79
N ASN A 715 12.13 22.52 -44.44
CA ASN A 715 12.72 21.39 -45.12
C ASN A 715 12.86 20.11 -44.27
N ASP A 716 12.49 20.14 -42.99
CA ASP A 716 12.64 18.98 -42.11
C ASP A 716 11.49 17.99 -42.32
N TRP A 717 11.79 16.78 -42.82
CA TRP A 717 10.78 15.73 -42.96
C TRP A 717 11.31 14.36 -42.58
N VAL A 718 10.43 13.56 -41.99
CA VAL A 718 10.76 12.27 -41.38
C VAL A 718 9.74 11.23 -41.81
N THR A 719 10.20 10.04 -42.21
CA THR A 719 9.32 8.89 -42.44
C THR A 719 9.45 7.90 -41.30
N THR A 720 8.34 7.36 -40.83
CA THR A 720 8.32 6.29 -39.82
C THR A 720 7.54 5.07 -40.30
N GLY A 721 8.00 3.90 -39.88
CA GLY A 721 7.38 2.61 -40.17
C GLY A 721 6.27 2.26 -39.18
N ASP A 722 5.63 1.11 -39.38
CA ASP A 722 4.60 0.62 -38.47
C ASP A 722 5.18 0.31 -37.09
N GLN A 723 4.64 0.98 -36.07
CA GLN A 723 5.02 0.80 -34.68
C GLN A 723 4.75 -0.61 -34.14
N ASN A 724 3.80 -1.35 -34.72
CA ASN A 724 3.50 -2.73 -34.30
C ASN A 724 4.54 -3.75 -34.81
N ILE A 725 5.19 -3.44 -35.93
CA ILE A 725 6.18 -4.33 -36.55
C ILE A 725 7.58 -4.01 -36.03
N LEU A 726 7.94 -2.73 -36.00
CA LEU A 726 9.23 -2.26 -35.54
C LEU A 726 9.05 -0.89 -34.87
N PRO A 727 8.77 -0.85 -33.55
CA PRO A 727 8.59 0.40 -32.85
C PRO A 727 9.91 1.18 -32.81
N ALA A 728 9.87 2.43 -33.28
CA ALA A 728 11.02 3.32 -33.27
C ALA A 728 11.27 3.90 -31.86
N LEU A 729 10.20 4.35 -31.21
CA LEU A 729 10.22 5.12 -29.98
C LEU A 729 9.21 4.53 -29.00
N GLN A 730 9.61 4.45 -27.73
CA GLN A 730 8.71 4.11 -26.63
C GLN A 730 8.64 5.27 -25.64
N ILE A 731 7.43 5.59 -25.20
CA ILE A 731 7.13 6.56 -24.15
C ILE A 731 6.53 5.82 -22.97
N ASP A 732 7.13 5.97 -21.80
CA ASP A 732 6.69 5.32 -20.59
C ASP A 732 6.20 6.31 -19.56
N PHE A 733 5.08 5.97 -18.93
CA PHE A 733 4.45 6.74 -17.86
C PHE A 733 4.65 6.05 -16.52
N LEU A 734 4.90 6.83 -15.47
CA LEU A 734 5.03 6.30 -14.12
C LEU A 734 3.68 5.73 -13.64
N ASP A 735 3.69 4.50 -13.12
CA ASP A 735 2.51 3.76 -12.64
C ASP A 735 1.38 3.64 -13.68
N GLY A 736 1.70 3.79 -14.96
CA GLY A 736 0.72 3.81 -16.05
C GLY A 736 -0.21 5.02 -16.07
N ARG A 737 0.14 6.10 -15.34
CA ARG A 737 -0.65 7.34 -15.32
C ARG A 737 -0.26 8.25 -16.49
N GLU A 738 -1.05 8.20 -17.56
CA GLU A 738 -0.86 9.04 -18.74
C GLU A 738 -1.40 10.49 -18.57
N GLU A 739 -2.17 10.74 -17.52
CA GLU A 739 -2.77 12.04 -17.24
C GLU A 739 -1.93 12.87 -16.25
N PRO A 740 -1.88 14.20 -16.41
CA PRO A 740 -1.23 15.08 -15.44
C PRO A 740 -2.02 15.17 -14.12
N GLU A 741 -1.29 15.29 -13.02
CA GLU A 741 -1.83 15.44 -11.68
C GLU A 741 -1.76 16.89 -11.22
N LEU A 742 -2.78 17.35 -10.49
CA LEU A 742 -2.79 18.65 -9.83
C LEU A 742 -2.75 18.45 -8.31
N PHE A 743 -1.92 19.23 -7.63
CA PHE A 743 -1.83 19.27 -6.18
C PHE A 743 -2.16 20.67 -5.68
N VAL A 744 -2.82 20.77 -4.54
CA VAL A 744 -3.09 22.04 -3.86
C VAL A 744 -2.13 22.17 -2.68
N GLN A 745 -1.56 23.35 -2.47
CA GLN A 745 -0.81 23.63 -1.24
C GLN A 745 -1.79 23.80 -0.07
N ASP A 746 -1.88 22.78 0.80
CA ASP A 746 -2.93 22.61 1.80
C ASP A 746 -2.46 22.73 3.27
N MET A 747 -1.18 23.05 3.51
CA MET A 747 -0.65 23.22 4.86
C MET A 747 -0.89 24.64 5.41
N PRO A 748 -1.63 24.80 6.53
CA PRO A 748 -1.98 26.11 7.10
C PRO A 748 -0.78 26.95 7.56
N ASN A 749 0.28 26.29 8.03
CA ASN A 749 1.44 26.95 8.64
C ASN A 749 2.61 27.14 7.66
N VAL A 750 2.51 26.55 6.47
CA VAL A 750 3.55 26.60 5.42
C VAL A 750 2.83 26.73 4.07
N GLY A 751 2.10 27.83 3.91
CA GLY A 751 1.17 28.02 2.82
C GLY A 751 1.12 29.46 2.36
N SER A 752 1.05 29.67 1.05
CA SER A 752 1.01 31.02 0.48
C SER A 752 -0.26 31.81 0.81
N MET A 753 -1.27 31.17 1.41
CA MET A 753 -2.45 31.84 1.97
C MET A 753 -2.14 32.63 3.23
N PHE A 754 -1.17 32.20 4.05
CA PHE A 754 -0.80 32.92 5.27
C PHE A 754 0.13 34.10 4.98
N SER A 755 0.98 34.00 3.96
CA SER A 755 2.00 35.01 3.65
C SER A 755 1.61 35.97 2.51
N ASN A 756 0.80 35.52 1.54
CA ASN A 756 0.51 36.29 0.33
C ASN A 756 -0.96 36.14 -0.15
N ASP A 757 -1.90 35.71 0.71
CA ASP A 757 -3.33 35.56 0.39
C ASP A 757 -3.64 34.85 -0.96
N LYS A 758 -2.84 33.82 -1.29
CA LYS A 758 -2.97 33.07 -2.56
C LYS A 758 -2.97 31.55 -2.37
N THR A 759 -3.81 30.88 -3.17
CA THR A 759 -3.89 29.42 -3.29
C THR A 759 -3.01 28.96 -4.44
N THR A 760 -1.96 28.20 -4.14
CA THR A 760 -1.03 27.67 -5.14
C THR A 760 -1.43 26.26 -5.57
N TYR A 761 -1.58 26.07 -6.87
CA TYR A 761 -1.76 24.79 -7.55
C TYR A 761 -0.44 24.34 -8.15
N LYS A 762 -0.11 23.06 -8.01
CA LYS A 762 1.07 22.45 -8.62
C LYS A 762 0.63 21.38 -9.61
N ILE A 763 0.96 21.57 -10.88
CA ILE A 763 0.80 20.52 -11.89
C ILE A 763 2.04 19.62 -11.93
N ARG A 764 1.84 18.32 -12.11
CA ARG A 764 2.90 17.31 -12.22
C ARG A 764 2.53 16.29 -13.29
N HIS A 765 3.44 16.05 -14.21
CA HIS A 765 3.33 15.01 -15.21
C HIS A 765 4.67 14.25 -15.30
N ILE A 766 4.62 12.93 -15.23
CA ILE A 766 5.81 12.10 -15.03
C ILE A 766 5.89 11.07 -16.14
N TYR A 767 6.84 11.28 -17.05
CA TYR A 767 7.03 10.42 -18.22
C TYR A 767 8.49 10.46 -18.69
N GLY A 768 8.92 9.35 -19.29
CA GLY A 768 10.22 9.17 -19.91
C GLY A 768 10.04 8.56 -21.29
N GLY A 769 11.10 8.59 -22.08
CA GLY A 769 11.05 7.99 -23.40
C GLY A 769 12.46 7.78 -23.94
N GLY A 770 12.58 6.82 -24.85
CA GLY A 770 13.85 6.50 -25.47
C GLY A 770 13.65 5.75 -26.77
N ILE A 771 14.59 5.95 -27.70
CA ILE A 771 14.66 5.18 -28.94
C ILE A 771 14.94 3.72 -28.57
N LEU A 772 14.12 2.82 -29.10
CA LEU A 772 14.29 1.39 -28.89
C LEU A 772 15.49 0.85 -29.65
N VAL A 773 16.00 -0.30 -29.22
CA VAL A 773 17.02 -1.05 -29.97
C VAL A 773 16.48 -1.35 -31.37
N ASP A 774 17.29 -1.12 -32.41
CA ASP A 774 16.89 -1.16 -33.82
C ASP A 774 15.85 -0.09 -34.25
N GLY A 775 15.43 0.82 -33.36
CA GLY A 775 14.43 1.85 -33.66
C GLY A 775 14.85 2.80 -34.79
N PHE A 776 16.16 3.03 -34.95
CA PHE A 776 16.73 3.79 -36.07
C PHE A 776 16.42 3.18 -37.45
N LYS A 777 16.10 1.87 -37.52
CA LYS A 777 15.76 1.18 -38.78
C LYS A 777 14.30 1.41 -39.18
N ALA A 778 13.46 1.81 -38.24
CA ALA A 778 12.06 2.12 -38.47
C ALA A 778 11.83 3.58 -38.87
N THR A 779 12.87 4.41 -38.93
CA THR A 779 12.74 5.84 -39.26
C THR A 779 13.85 6.30 -40.19
N THR A 780 13.55 7.28 -41.04
CA THR A 780 14.55 8.00 -41.85
C THR A 780 14.24 9.49 -41.85
N LYS A 781 15.27 10.32 -41.95
CA LYS A 781 15.16 11.78 -41.95
C LYS A 781 15.96 12.35 -43.10
N ALA A 782 15.41 13.39 -43.73
CA ALA A 782 16.19 14.26 -44.59
C ALA A 782 16.52 15.54 -43.83
N VAL A 783 17.82 15.86 -43.75
CA VAL A 783 18.28 17.17 -43.29
C VAL A 783 18.73 17.92 -44.52
N VAL A 784 17.84 18.75 -45.06
CA VAL A 784 18.15 19.58 -46.22
C VAL A 784 18.90 20.81 -45.71
N PRO A 785 20.17 21.02 -46.11
CA PRO A 785 20.87 22.25 -45.77
C PRO A 785 20.11 23.46 -46.36
N ALA A 786 19.90 24.48 -45.54
CA ALA A 786 19.21 25.72 -45.89
C ALA A 786 19.89 26.48 -47.05
#